data_AF-A0A6N2D741-F1
#
_entry.id   AF-A0A6N2D741-F1
#
_cell.length_a   1.000
_cell.length_b   1.000
_cell.length_c   1.000
_cell.angle_alpha   90.00
_cell.angle_beta   90.00
_cell.angle_gamma   90.00
#
_symmetry.space_group_name_H-M   'P 1'
#
loop_
_entity.id
_entity.type
_entity.pdbx_description
1 polymer ?
#
loop_
_entity_poly.entity_id
_entity_poly.type
_entity_poly.pdbx_seq_one_letter_code
_entity_poly.pdbx_strand_id
1 'polypeptide(L)'
;MEGWPAALLSVSGTADDDVWVVGAAVDGEATVLHWDGVGWGAVSTGFEGDLWWVHALPGGTVYMAGESAVVLRLRDGVVERIPTPGLGRHTLFGLFARGEGDVFVTGGIGARGGVVWHWDGVQWRDLPLPLDAPTLPHGDTAAVLKPWGDADGTMRFVGGRGAVYGLDGDGALELLGRAGEGTLFTVAGTPDGGDVLAVGEAWSEDGPAGGFVVDALDAAESATLPETLLLQGVAFGPDGTAWASGTLGHVTWRDAQGSWTPVPHGRQLDVESLHAVWVSPSGQVWSVGGNVLSSRLDAGVVLHGADPRLDAAPATLPPPVPTPPDMECPPEVIDAGRGGSIARRWNEQTLHAIRRAFPEPTVHARNLYHLSVALHDAFVAYSADHSGLVHDEAATVGGTAARASTMSHAAYRLLVHRYAGREGGEVSVACFRAVLEDLGHDPALDDLEADTPASLGLRIGQAVIDYFASDGARERTDYDDPTYRFANPPLYVDDPGIDVDDPSTWQPLDIARAVTQNGIPEPAGPQLYIGPHWGGVTPFAIRRPDFDVPYFALGERPRVDSAEMADWVVDVLRRTAWLDIDDGATLDISPGAYGNNPLGEDSGTGHPVNPATGEPYAPQVVLRGDFGRVLAEYWADGPDSETPPGHWNTIAHRAFDHPDFEHRFYGEGPVVDRLTWDVWTLLLLNGALHDAAIVAWEAKRLYETARPSTLIRWMAANGQRTDPALPAWHPDGLPLVDGLIELVTEGSAAPGERHAHLRRHVGEVAVWTWPGEPSDEANQRSPMRWIRGVEWKPYQPRTFVNPAFPGYVSGHSTFSRAAAVVLDRITGSPWFPGGLGEFVARENGYLEFEQGPSTEVRLQWGTWYDAADQAGQSRIWGGIHVVPDDYDGRRLGQRVGEEAAEWGINRILGIAPLPGIGDPANPIHGGLPDDEEPSDANAPPTSDPGVVVGTGRTGWEPLLQRQPLRWERGTQGGFHVWLTLRVDHAVLDALDDDARAGLSTAFTVTGDDGTLLASAGRTGGYRRTAEGWELVGTFAILRSSAHPSNLSGRFLDVEAALSLPDDDTRRSTVTVLSACCD
;
A
#
# COMPACT_ATOMS: atom_id res chain seq x y z
N MET A 1 -5.18 -14.89 -41.73
CA MET A 1 -5.85 -13.94 -40.81
C MET A 1 -4.81 -12.90 -40.41
N GLU A 2 -5.11 -11.60 -40.48
CA GLU A 2 -4.21 -10.51 -40.05
C GLU A 2 -5.02 -9.51 -39.19
N GLY A 3 -4.40 -8.95 -38.15
CA GLY A 3 -4.98 -7.88 -37.34
C GLY A 3 -5.91 -8.35 -36.21
N TRP A 4 -5.70 -9.54 -35.64
CA TRP A 4 -6.33 -9.88 -34.36
C TRP A 4 -5.79 -8.94 -33.27
N PRO A 5 -6.61 -8.44 -32.32
CA PRO A 5 -6.17 -7.44 -31.34
C PRO A 5 -5.02 -7.93 -30.43
N ALA A 6 -5.02 -9.21 -30.08
CA ALA A 6 -3.98 -9.85 -29.26
C ALA A 6 -2.99 -10.68 -30.11
N ALA A 7 -1.79 -10.93 -29.60
CA ALA A 7 -0.85 -11.85 -30.24
C ALA A 7 -1.33 -13.31 -30.11
N LEU A 8 -1.12 -14.10 -31.17
CA LEU A 8 -1.44 -15.52 -31.18
C LEU A 8 -0.16 -16.33 -30.91
N LEU A 9 -0.17 -17.09 -29.82
CA LEU A 9 1.03 -17.68 -29.22
C LEU A 9 1.23 -19.16 -29.56
N SER A 10 0.18 -19.91 -29.88
CA SER A 10 0.34 -21.33 -30.20
C SER A 10 -0.75 -21.86 -31.11
N VAL A 11 -0.40 -22.89 -31.88
CA VAL A 11 -1.30 -23.57 -32.82
C VAL A 11 -1.11 -25.09 -32.72
N SER A 12 -2.21 -25.83 -32.73
CA SER A 12 -2.23 -27.29 -32.74
C SER A 12 -3.52 -27.78 -33.39
N GLY A 13 -3.55 -28.98 -33.96
CA GLY A 13 -4.74 -29.52 -34.59
C GLY A 13 -4.66 -31.02 -34.76
N THR A 14 -5.79 -31.62 -35.17
CA THR A 14 -5.86 -33.05 -35.49
C THR A 14 -6.06 -33.29 -36.99
N ALA A 15 -6.58 -32.31 -37.72
CA ALA A 15 -6.86 -32.36 -39.15
C ALA A 15 -6.89 -30.94 -39.76
N ASP A 16 -6.99 -30.85 -41.09
CA ASP A 16 -7.06 -29.57 -41.82
C ASP A 16 -8.31 -28.74 -41.45
N ASP A 17 -9.34 -29.41 -40.93
CA ASP A 17 -10.62 -28.88 -40.50
C ASP A 17 -10.82 -28.96 -38.98
N ASP A 18 -9.74 -29.16 -38.22
CA ASP A 18 -9.75 -29.13 -36.75
C ASP A 18 -8.43 -28.52 -36.24
N VAL A 19 -8.40 -27.19 -36.17
CA VAL A 19 -7.21 -26.41 -35.77
C VAL A 19 -7.56 -25.46 -34.64
N TRP A 20 -6.73 -25.48 -33.61
CA TRP A 20 -6.87 -24.70 -32.38
C TRP A 20 -5.73 -23.70 -32.28
N VAL A 21 -6.05 -22.47 -31.88
CA VAL A 21 -5.09 -21.40 -31.66
C VAL A 21 -5.37 -20.76 -30.31
N VAL A 22 -4.31 -20.47 -29.54
CA VAL A 22 -4.40 -19.71 -28.29
C VAL A 22 -3.47 -18.51 -28.31
N GLY A 23 -3.73 -17.51 -27.47
CA GLY A 23 -2.93 -16.30 -27.41
C GLY A 23 -3.18 -15.43 -26.18
N ALA A 24 -2.73 -14.19 -26.29
CA ALA A 24 -2.85 -13.21 -25.23
C ALA A 24 -4.31 -12.81 -24.99
N ALA A 25 -4.58 -12.24 -23.81
CA ALA A 25 -5.91 -11.84 -23.40
C ALA A 25 -6.45 -10.65 -24.21
N VAL A 26 -7.76 -10.65 -24.47
CA VAL A 26 -8.52 -9.53 -25.03
C VAL A 26 -9.59 -9.16 -24.02
N ASP A 27 -9.61 -7.91 -23.56
CA ASP A 27 -10.52 -7.43 -22.52
C ASP A 27 -10.47 -8.30 -21.24
N GLY A 28 -9.29 -8.80 -20.89
CA GLY A 28 -9.03 -9.60 -19.69
C GLY A 28 -9.13 -11.12 -19.90
N GLU A 29 -9.88 -11.62 -20.88
CA GLU A 29 -10.06 -13.06 -21.11
C GLU A 29 -9.07 -13.62 -22.16
N ALA A 30 -8.54 -14.82 -21.93
CA ALA A 30 -7.62 -15.51 -22.83
C ALA A 30 -8.21 -15.74 -24.24
N THR A 31 -7.41 -15.52 -25.29
CA THR A 31 -7.80 -15.85 -26.66
C THR A 31 -7.75 -17.37 -26.88
N VAL A 32 -8.89 -17.98 -27.27
CA VAL A 32 -8.98 -19.35 -27.81
C VAL A 32 -9.83 -19.37 -29.08
N LEU A 33 -9.25 -19.83 -30.18
CA LEU A 33 -9.90 -19.89 -31.50
C LEU A 33 -9.89 -21.33 -32.04
N HIS A 34 -11.00 -21.74 -32.65
CA HIS A 34 -11.18 -23.03 -33.31
C HIS A 34 -11.55 -22.85 -34.78
N TRP A 35 -10.85 -23.55 -35.66
CA TRP A 35 -11.16 -23.66 -37.08
C TRP A 35 -11.76 -25.03 -37.38
N ASP A 36 -12.98 -25.03 -37.91
CA ASP A 36 -13.78 -26.24 -38.19
C ASP A 36 -13.76 -26.67 -39.67
N GLY A 37 -12.82 -26.13 -40.46
CA GLY A 37 -12.78 -26.32 -41.91
C GLY A 37 -13.63 -25.34 -42.71
N VAL A 38 -14.53 -24.59 -42.06
CA VAL A 38 -15.45 -23.64 -42.69
C VAL A 38 -15.18 -22.21 -42.20
N GLY A 39 -14.99 -22.04 -40.88
CA GLY A 39 -14.83 -20.73 -40.24
C GLY A 39 -14.09 -20.82 -38.90
N TRP A 40 -13.73 -19.64 -38.39
CA TRP A 40 -13.17 -19.50 -37.05
C TRP A 40 -14.28 -19.24 -36.04
N GLY A 41 -14.28 -19.98 -34.93
CA GLY A 41 -15.10 -19.72 -33.74
C GLY A 41 -14.22 -19.36 -32.54
N ALA A 42 -14.65 -18.40 -31.73
CA ALA A 42 -14.04 -18.13 -30.44
C ALA A 42 -14.64 -19.03 -29.36
N VAL A 43 -13.79 -19.53 -28.45
CA VAL A 43 -14.20 -20.36 -27.31
C VAL A 43 -13.89 -19.61 -26.04
N SER A 44 -14.92 -19.29 -25.26
CA SER A 44 -14.74 -18.69 -23.93
C SER A 44 -14.24 -19.76 -22.96
N THR A 45 -13.25 -19.39 -22.16
CA THR A 45 -12.66 -20.25 -21.13
C THR A 45 -12.99 -19.77 -19.72
N GLY A 46 -13.37 -18.50 -19.58
CA GLY A 46 -13.49 -17.84 -18.28
C GLY A 46 -12.16 -17.64 -17.56
N PHE A 47 -11.02 -17.91 -18.21
CA PHE A 47 -9.69 -17.67 -17.65
C PHE A 47 -9.21 -16.27 -18.01
N GLU A 48 -8.83 -15.50 -16.99
CA GLU A 48 -8.26 -14.18 -17.15
C GLU A 48 -6.72 -14.23 -17.19
N GLY A 49 -6.13 -13.87 -18.34
CA GLY A 49 -4.69 -13.90 -18.57
C GLY A 49 -4.28 -14.58 -19.88
N ASP A 50 -2.98 -14.74 -20.10
CA ASP A 50 -2.46 -15.23 -21.38
C ASP A 50 -2.30 -16.76 -21.43
N LEU A 51 -2.71 -17.36 -22.55
CA LEU A 51 -2.44 -18.76 -22.86
C LEU A 51 -1.29 -18.89 -23.85
N TRP A 52 -0.23 -19.57 -23.42
CA TRP A 52 1.05 -19.66 -24.12
C TRP A 52 1.18 -20.89 -25.01
N TRP A 53 0.40 -21.95 -24.77
CA TRP A 53 0.49 -23.19 -25.54
C TRP A 53 -0.84 -23.94 -25.65
N VAL A 54 -1.05 -24.62 -26.79
CA VAL A 54 -2.20 -25.50 -27.03
C VAL A 54 -1.75 -26.85 -27.61
N HIS A 55 -2.43 -27.92 -27.23
CA HIS A 55 -2.20 -29.27 -27.76
C HIS A 55 -3.53 -30.01 -27.93
N ALA A 56 -3.91 -30.30 -29.18
CA ALA A 56 -5.14 -31.02 -29.53
C ALA A 56 -4.87 -32.52 -29.70
N LEU A 57 -5.70 -33.36 -29.07
CA LEU A 57 -5.63 -34.82 -29.17
C LEU A 57 -6.66 -35.35 -30.19
N PRO A 58 -6.37 -36.45 -30.92
CA PRO A 58 -7.32 -37.07 -31.85
C PRO A 58 -8.68 -37.48 -31.24
N GLY A 59 -8.78 -37.58 -29.91
CA GLY A 59 -10.02 -37.86 -29.18
C GLY A 59 -10.94 -36.64 -28.99
N GLY A 60 -10.56 -35.46 -29.48
CA GLY A 60 -11.31 -34.21 -29.33
C GLY A 60 -11.01 -33.42 -28.05
N THR A 61 -10.15 -33.94 -27.19
CA THR A 61 -9.67 -33.23 -25.99
C THR A 61 -8.56 -32.25 -26.37
N VAL A 62 -8.66 -31.02 -25.88
CA VAL A 62 -7.67 -29.96 -26.13
C VAL A 62 -7.12 -29.46 -24.80
N TYR A 63 -5.80 -29.47 -24.66
CA TYR A 63 -5.09 -28.93 -23.51
C TYR A 63 -4.51 -27.57 -23.82
N MET A 64 -4.57 -26.66 -22.85
CA MET A 64 -4.01 -25.32 -22.95
C MET A 64 -3.24 -24.99 -21.67
N ALA A 65 -2.14 -24.25 -21.79
CA ALA A 65 -1.32 -23.83 -20.65
C ALA A 65 -0.87 -22.37 -20.80
N GLY A 66 -0.65 -21.68 -19.68
CA GLY A 66 -0.31 -20.26 -19.71
C GLY A 66 0.12 -19.66 -18.38
N GLU A 67 -0.21 -18.39 -18.18
CA GLU A 67 0.07 -17.64 -16.96
C GLU A 67 -0.62 -18.21 -15.72
N SER A 68 -0.21 -17.75 -14.55
CA SER A 68 -0.76 -18.19 -13.25
C SER A 68 -0.75 -19.70 -13.08
N ALA A 69 0.30 -20.35 -13.60
CA ALA A 69 0.46 -21.80 -13.66
C ALA A 69 -0.78 -22.55 -14.20
N VAL A 70 -1.56 -21.94 -15.11
CA VAL A 70 -2.83 -22.51 -15.56
C VAL A 70 -2.62 -23.69 -16.50
N VAL A 71 -3.43 -24.73 -16.31
CA VAL A 71 -3.66 -25.78 -17.30
C VAL A 71 -5.16 -25.95 -17.46
N LEU A 72 -5.66 -25.75 -18.67
CA LEU A 72 -7.06 -25.95 -19.04
C LEU A 72 -7.20 -27.20 -19.90
N ARG A 73 -8.31 -27.90 -19.72
CA ARG A 73 -8.74 -29.03 -20.54
C ARG A 73 -10.12 -28.74 -21.10
N LEU A 74 -10.23 -28.66 -22.41
CA LEU A 74 -11.49 -28.61 -23.13
C LEU A 74 -11.87 -30.01 -23.60
N ARG A 75 -13.07 -30.47 -23.25
CA ARG A 75 -13.64 -31.76 -23.68
C ARG A 75 -15.15 -31.62 -23.87
N ASP A 76 -15.66 -32.06 -25.01
CA ASP A 76 -17.10 -32.06 -25.30
C ASP A 76 -17.74 -30.65 -25.11
N GLY A 77 -17.00 -29.59 -25.40
CA GLY A 77 -17.43 -28.19 -25.23
C GLY A 77 -17.34 -27.66 -23.80
N VAL A 78 -16.83 -28.43 -22.84
CA VAL A 78 -16.67 -28.04 -21.44
C VAL A 78 -15.19 -27.77 -21.15
N VAL A 79 -14.91 -26.56 -20.64
CA VAL A 79 -13.57 -26.18 -20.16
C VAL A 79 -13.47 -26.50 -18.67
N GLU A 80 -12.39 -27.16 -18.29
CA GLU A 80 -12.04 -27.48 -16.91
C GLU A 80 -10.61 -27.04 -16.62
N ARG A 81 -10.39 -26.42 -15.46
CA ARG A 81 -9.05 -26.13 -14.95
C ARG A 81 -8.50 -27.35 -14.22
N ILE A 82 -7.29 -27.77 -14.57
CA ILE A 82 -6.54 -28.80 -13.85
C ILE A 82 -5.65 -28.10 -12.81
N PRO A 83 -5.89 -28.28 -11.49
CA PRO A 83 -5.07 -27.69 -10.44
C PRO A 83 -3.60 -28.08 -10.59
N THR A 84 -2.67 -27.11 -10.61
CA THR A 84 -1.22 -27.36 -10.71
C THR A 84 -0.53 -27.15 -9.37
N PRO A 85 0.70 -27.68 -9.16
CA PRO A 85 1.48 -27.43 -7.95
C PRO A 85 2.12 -26.03 -7.91
N GLY A 86 1.95 -25.24 -8.97
CA GLY A 86 2.51 -23.91 -9.16
C GLY A 86 1.83 -22.81 -8.36
N LEU A 87 2.47 -21.65 -8.39
CA LEU A 87 1.97 -20.38 -7.84
C LEU A 87 1.61 -19.43 -8.98
N GLY A 88 0.77 -18.43 -8.72
CA GLY A 88 0.33 -17.42 -9.69
C GLY A 88 1.45 -16.67 -10.42
N ARG A 89 2.68 -16.69 -9.88
CA ARG A 89 3.86 -16.11 -10.52
C ARG A 89 4.50 -16.95 -11.64
N HIS A 90 4.11 -18.21 -11.81
CA HIS A 90 4.69 -19.06 -12.86
C HIS A 90 3.93 -18.88 -14.17
N THR A 91 4.66 -18.90 -15.27
CA THR A 91 4.11 -19.04 -16.60
C THR A 91 4.48 -20.42 -17.15
N LEU A 92 3.48 -21.18 -17.58
CA LEU A 92 3.67 -22.45 -18.27
C LEU A 92 3.77 -22.18 -19.76
N PHE A 93 5.00 -22.11 -20.25
CA PHE A 93 5.29 -21.81 -21.64
C PHE A 93 4.95 -22.98 -22.57
N GLY A 94 4.99 -24.23 -22.11
CA GLY A 94 4.85 -25.40 -22.99
C GLY A 94 4.03 -26.53 -22.39
N LEU A 95 3.36 -27.26 -23.27
CA LEU A 95 2.56 -28.44 -22.94
C LEU A 95 2.64 -29.50 -24.04
N PHE A 96 2.76 -30.76 -23.66
CA PHE A 96 2.67 -31.90 -24.57
C PHE A 96 1.86 -33.02 -23.92
N ALA A 97 0.82 -33.49 -24.60
CA ALA A 97 -0.04 -34.56 -24.13
C ALA A 97 0.15 -35.79 -25.01
N ARG A 98 0.57 -36.92 -24.42
CA ARG A 98 0.56 -38.23 -25.11
C ARG A 98 -0.84 -38.84 -25.13
N GLY A 99 -1.68 -38.43 -24.19
CA GLY A 99 -3.08 -38.80 -24.07
C GLY A 99 -3.77 -38.02 -22.94
N GLU A 100 -5.04 -38.33 -22.66
CA GLU A 100 -5.84 -37.59 -21.66
C GLU A 100 -5.32 -37.70 -20.20
N GLY A 101 -4.52 -38.73 -19.92
CA GLY A 101 -3.95 -38.98 -18.59
C GLY A 101 -2.43 -38.88 -18.57
N ASP A 102 -1.82 -38.23 -19.56
CA ASP A 102 -0.37 -38.23 -19.70
C ASP A 102 0.10 -36.93 -20.34
N VAL A 103 0.30 -35.93 -19.48
CA VAL A 103 0.55 -34.54 -19.89
C VAL A 103 1.81 -34.02 -19.21
N PHE A 104 2.71 -33.47 -20.00
CA PHE A 104 3.90 -32.78 -19.53
C PHE A 104 3.73 -31.28 -19.74
N VAL A 105 4.09 -30.50 -18.73
CA VAL A 105 4.14 -29.04 -18.82
C VAL A 105 5.50 -28.52 -18.42
N THR A 106 5.92 -27.43 -19.05
CA THR A 106 7.18 -26.75 -18.79
C THR A 106 6.96 -25.27 -18.61
N GLY A 107 7.76 -24.65 -17.75
CA GLY A 107 7.64 -23.22 -17.49
C GLY A 107 8.76 -22.65 -16.65
N GLY A 108 8.48 -21.50 -16.05
CA GLY A 108 9.33 -20.82 -15.09
C GLY A 108 8.68 -19.56 -14.54
N ILE A 109 9.46 -18.73 -13.86
CA ILE A 109 9.11 -17.37 -13.45
C ILE A 109 9.86 -16.45 -14.40
N GLY A 110 9.19 -15.95 -15.45
CA GLY A 110 9.88 -15.30 -16.56
C GLY A 110 10.96 -16.22 -17.16
N ALA A 111 12.21 -15.76 -17.21
CA ALA A 111 13.33 -16.53 -17.77
C ALA A 111 14.01 -17.50 -16.78
N ARG A 112 13.60 -17.55 -15.50
CA ARG A 112 14.27 -18.29 -14.42
C ARG A 112 13.40 -19.38 -13.81
N GLY A 113 14.01 -20.20 -12.95
CA GLY A 113 13.32 -21.16 -12.09
C GLY A 113 12.58 -22.23 -12.88
N GLY A 114 13.27 -22.86 -13.84
CA GLY A 114 12.65 -23.81 -14.75
C GLY A 114 11.91 -24.95 -14.05
N VAL A 115 10.66 -25.20 -14.48
CA VAL A 115 9.81 -26.28 -13.97
C VAL A 115 9.47 -27.28 -15.07
N VAL A 116 9.36 -28.55 -14.68
CA VAL A 116 8.85 -29.64 -15.52
C VAL A 116 7.91 -30.47 -14.65
N TRP A 117 6.63 -30.52 -15.01
CA TRP A 117 5.63 -31.31 -14.28
C TRP A 117 4.98 -32.35 -15.18
N HIS A 118 4.69 -33.51 -14.62
CA HIS A 118 4.05 -34.63 -15.29
C HIS A 118 2.73 -34.99 -14.61
N TRP A 119 1.63 -34.94 -15.36
CA TRP A 119 0.31 -35.37 -14.95
C TRP A 119 0.06 -36.80 -15.42
N ASP A 120 -0.22 -37.70 -14.48
CA ASP A 120 -0.48 -39.13 -14.74
C ASP A 120 -1.98 -39.48 -14.87
N GLY A 121 -2.84 -38.47 -15.01
CA GLY A 121 -4.29 -38.63 -15.02
C GLY A 121 -4.94 -38.45 -13.65
N VAL A 122 -4.15 -38.47 -12.57
CA VAL A 122 -4.62 -38.40 -11.18
C VAL A 122 -3.92 -37.29 -10.38
N GLN A 123 -2.61 -37.13 -10.54
CA GLN A 123 -1.81 -36.16 -9.80
C GLN A 123 -0.65 -35.62 -10.63
N TRP A 124 -0.13 -34.45 -10.21
CA TRP A 124 1.10 -33.90 -10.75
C TRP A 124 2.32 -34.44 -9.98
N ARG A 125 3.33 -34.85 -10.73
CA ARG A 125 4.68 -35.16 -10.25
C ARG A 125 5.62 -34.03 -10.68
N ASP A 126 6.33 -33.44 -9.73
CA ASP A 126 7.47 -32.57 -10.02
C ASP A 126 8.65 -33.41 -10.53
N LEU A 127 9.24 -32.99 -11.66
CA LEU A 127 10.43 -33.62 -12.25
C LEU A 127 11.60 -32.65 -12.09
N PRO A 128 12.39 -32.76 -11.00
CA PRO A 128 13.37 -31.75 -10.67
C PRO A 128 14.50 -31.71 -11.69
N LEU A 129 14.92 -30.50 -12.09
CA LEU A 129 16.05 -30.34 -13.00
C LEU A 129 17.36 -30.93 -12.41
N PRO A 130 18.19 -31.61 -13.22
CA PRO A 130 19.43 -32.25 -12.76
C PRO A 130 20.47 -31.20 -12.34
N LEU A 131 21.30 -31.47 -11.33
CA LEU A 131 22.16 -30.46 -10.67
C LEU A 131 23.12 -29.72 -11.63
N ASP A 132 23.45 -30.30 -12.78
CA ASP A 132 24.25 -29.72 -13.85
C ASP A 132 23.47 -28.85 -14.85
N ALA A 133 22.14 -28.71 -14.69
CA ALA A 133 21.31 -27.79 -15.45
C ALA A 133 21.89 -26.35 -15.42
N PRO A 134 21.89 -25.64 -16.57
CA PRO A 134 22.47 -24.31 -16.64
C PRO A 134 21.74 -23.30 -15.77
N THR A 135 22.52 -22.38 -15.21
CA THR A 135 22.04 -21.33 -14.33
C THR A 135 22.19 -19.94 -14.93
N LEU A 136 21.38 -19.02 -14.41
CA LEU A 136 21.49 -17.59 -14.63
C LEU A 136 22.49 -16.97 -13.64
N PRO A 137 22.95 -15.72 -13.85
CA PRO A 137 23.94 -15.09 -12.97
C PRO A 137 23.54 -15.06 -11.47
N HIS A 138 22.23 -15.03 -11.18
CA HIS A 138 21.69 -15.04 -9.82
C HIS A 138 21.53 -16.46 -9.22
N GLY A 139 22.02 -17.50 -9.90
CA GLY A 139 22.11 -18.87 -9.38
C GLY A 139 20.91 -19.78 -9.66
N ASP A 140 19.76 -19.24 -10.10
CA ASP A 140 18.63 -20.12 -10.45
C ASP A 140 18.86 -20.80 -11.79
N THR A 141 18.16 -21.91 -11.99
CA THR A 141 18.07 -22.56 -13.29
C THR A 141 17.37 -21.66 -14.30
N ALA A 142 17.77 -21.74 -15.57
CA ALA A 142 17.01 -21.12 -16.65
C ALA A 142 15.63 -21.78 -16.79
N ALA A 143 14.65 -21.03 -17.32
CA ALA A 143 13.32 -21.55 -17.59
C ALA A 143 13.35 -22.68 -18.64
N VAL A 144 12.46 -23.66 -18.48
CA VAL A 144 12.21 -24.70 -19.49
C VAL A 144 10.99 -24.29 -20.30
N LEU A 145 11.13 -24.22 -21.62
CA LEU A 145 10.14 -23.59 -22.47
C LEU A 145 9.18 -24.60 -23.10
N LYS A 146 9.66 -25.62 -23.81
CA LYS A 146 8.76 -26.56 -24.52
C LYS A 146 9.15 -28.03 -24.32
N PRO A 147 8.14 -28.91 -24.15
CA PRO A 147 8.29 -30.35 -24.21
C PRO A 147 7.88 -30.91 -25.59
N TRP A 148 8.45 -32.06 -25.95
CA TRP A 148 8.00 -32.94 -27.03
C TRP A 148 8.23 -34.40 -26.64
N GLY A 149 7.38 -35.32 -27.11
CA GLY A 149 7.53 -36.76 -26.85
C GLY A 149 7.33 -37.62 -28.09
N ASP A 150 8.03 -38.75 -28.13
CA ASP A 150 7.89 -39.77 -29.17
C ASP A 150 6.82 -40.84 -28.81
N ALA A 151 6.60 -41.78 -29.74
CA ALA A 151 5.65 -42.87 -29.56
C ALA A 151 6.11 -43.95 -28.55
N ASP A 152 7.41 -44.06 -28.27
CA ASP A 152 8.00 -45.03 -27.34
C ASP A 152 7.98 -44.52 -25.88
N GLY A 153 7.63 -43.26 -25.69
CA GLY A 153 7.48 -42.61 -24.39
C GLY A 153 8.71 -41.84 -23.92
N THR A 154 9.66 -41.58 -24.82
CA THR A 154 10.79 -40.70 -24.61
C THR A 154 10.35 -39.25 -24.71
N MET A 155 10.81 -38.40 -23.79
CA MET A 155 10.54 -36.97 -23.83
C MET A 155 11.83 -36.17 -24.06
N ARG A 156 11.68 -35.03 -24.71
CA ARG A 156 12.69 -33.99 -24.89
C ARG A 156 12.14 -32.65 -24.42
N PHE A 157 12.97 -31.87 -23.77
CA PHE A 157 12.61 -30.55 -23.26
C PHE A 157 13.70 -29.56 -23.60
N VAL A 158 13.32 -28.34 -23.94
CA VAL A 158 14.28 -27.27 -24.29
C VAL A 158 13.96 -25.98 -23.57
N GLY A 159 14.98 -25.13 -23.38
CA GLY A 159 14.78 -23.84 -22.72
C GLY A 159 15.97 -22.90 -22.80
N GLY A 160 16.09 -22.03 -21.80
CA GLY A 160 17.13 -21.02 -21.74
C GLY A 160 18.54 -21.62 -21.67
N ARG A 161 19.55 -20.83 -22.05
CA ARG A 161 20.99 -21.21 -22.01
C ARG A 161 21.32 -22.46 -22.84
N GLY A 162 20.60 -22.64 -23.94
CA GLY A 162 20.77 -23.69 -24.93
C GLY A 162 20.41 -25.08 -24.42
N ALA A 163 19.70 -25.19 -23.28
CA ALA A 163 19.53 -26.45 -22.59
C ALA A 163 18.64 -27.43 -23.38
N VAL A 164 19.09 -28.68 -23.50
CA VAL A 164 18.30 -29.81 -24.00
C VAL A 164 18.28 -30.90 -22.93
N TYR A 165 17.09 -31.24 -22.45
CA TYR A 165 16.87 -32.30 -21.45
C TYR A 165 16.17 -33.51 -22.05
N GLY A 166 16.40 -34.67 -21.46
CA GLY A 166 15.79 -35.94 -21.83
C GLY A 166 15.16 -36.64 -20.63
N LEU A 167 14.07 -37.37 -20.90
CA LEU A 167 13.45 -38.28 -19.96
C LEU A 167 13.05 -39.56 -20.70
N ASP A 168 13.61 -40.69 -20.27
CA ASP A 168 13.28 -42.00 -20.81
C ASP A 168 12.33 -42.73 -19.85
N GLY A 169 11.09 -42.98 -20.29
CA GLY A 169 10.06 -43.61 -19.47
C GLY A 169 9.79 -42.85 -18.16
N ASP A 170 9.90 -43.55 -17.03
CA ASP A 170 9.70 -42.99 -15.67
C ASP A 170 11.02 -42.66 -14.94
N GLY A 171 12.10 -42.47 -15.69
CA GLY A 171 13.42 -42.14 -15.16
C GLY A 171 13.53 -40.76 -14.49
N ALA A 172 14.77 -40.34 -14.24
CA ALA A 172 15.06 -38.96 -13.85
C ALA A 172 15.25 -38.09 -15.10
N LEU A 173 15.00 -36.78 -14.97
CA LEU A 173 15.30 -35.83 -16.03
C LEU A 173 16.81 -35.62 -16.12
N GLU A 174 17.38 -35.77 -17.31
CA GLU A 174 18.83 -35.65 -17.57
C GLU A 174 19.12 -34.48 -18.52
N LEU A 175 20.25 -33.80 -18.33
CA LEU A 175 20.74 -32.79 -19.27
C LEU A 175 21.51 -33.52 -20.38
N LEU A 176 20.97 -33.51 -21.60
CA LEU A 176 21.60 -34.16 -22.75
C LEU A 176 22.70 -33.30 -23.36
N GLY A 177 22.55 -31.97 -23.31
CA GLY A 177 23.55 -31.05 -23.81
C GLY A 177 23.14 -29.58 -23.76
N ARG A 178 24.05 -28.72 -24.24
CA ARG A 178 23.87 -27.28 -24.30
C ARG A 178 24.28 -26.75 -25.67
N ALA A 179 23.35 -26.13 -26.37
CA ALA A 179 23.57 -25.54 -27.67
C ALA A 179 23.80 -24.02 -27.53
N GLY A 180 24.96 -23.65 -26.99
CA GLY A 180 25.35 -22.25 -26.76
C GLY A 180 24.69 -21.57 -25.56
N GLU A 181 24.69 -20.23 -25.57
CA GLU A 181 24.17 -19.39 -24.47
C GLU A 181 22.75 -18.84 -24.72
N GLY A 182 22.22 -18.99 -25.94
CA GLY A 182 20.90 -18.51 -26.34
C GLY A 182 19.74 -19.31 -25.80
N THR A 183 18.51 -18.89 -26.11
CA THR A 183 17.30 -19.61 -25.71
C THR A 183 16.83 -20.52 -26.83
N LEU A 184 16.51 -21.77 -26.50
CA LEU A 184 15.77 -22.69 -27.37
C LEU A 184 14.28 -22.58 -27.06
N PHE A 185 13.50 -22.16 -28.06
CA PHE A 185 12.10 -21.78 -27.92
C PHE A 185 11.13 -22.92 -28.16
N THR A 186 11.42 -23.87 -29.07
CA THR A 186 10.56 -25.03 -29.36
C THR A 186 11.38 -26.24 -29.74
N VAL A 187 10.86 -27.43 -29.41
CA VAL A 187 11.37 -28.74 -29.84
C VAL A 187 10.25 -29.54 -30.48
N ALA A 188 10.55 -30.25 -31.56
CA ALA A 188 9.65 -31.18 -32.22
C ALA A 188 10.46 -32.32 -32.85
N GLY A 189 9.84 -33.47 -33.06
CA GLY A 189 10.48 -34.62 -33.71
C GLY A 189 9.52 -35.47 -34.51
N THR A 190 10.07 -36.42 -35.26
CA THR A 190 9.29 -37.45 -35.94
C THR A 190 8.66 -38.40 -34.92
N PRO A 191 7.46 -38.98 -35.20
CA PRO A 191 6.77 -39.83 -34.23
C PRO A 191 7.57 -41.04 -33.71
N ASP A 192 8.52 -41.53 -34.51
CA ASP A 192 9.42 -42.64 -34.17
C ASP A 192 10.69 -42.21 -33.43
N GLY A 193 10.86 -40.91 -33.13
CA GLY A 193 12.03 -40.36 -32.44
C GLY A 193 13.33 -40.39 -33.24
N GLY A 194 13.27 -40.69 -34.55
CA GLY A 194 14.45 -40.82 -35.42
C GLY A 194 15.11 -39.48 -35.78
N ASP A 195 14.36 -38.37 -35.76
CA ASP A 195 14.85 -37.02 -35.98
C ASP A 195 14.14 -36.06 -35.02
N VAL A 196 14.88 -35.32 -34.21
CA VAL A 196 14.34 -34.36 -33.25
C VAL A 196 15.11 -33.06 -33.35
N LEU A 197 14.40 -31.97 -33.59
CA LEU A 197 14.97 -30.65 -33.79
C LEU A 197 14.48 -29.67 -32.72
N ALA A 198 15.40 -28.85 -32.24
CA ALA A 198 15.09 -27.68 -31.45
C ALA A 198 15.46 -26.41 -32.22
N VAL A 199 14.70 -25.35 -32.02
CA VAL A 199 14.95 -24.05 -32.64
C VAL A 199 15.05 -22.94 -31.61
N GLY A 200 15.87 -21.94 -31.91
CA GLY A 200 16.13 -20.85 -31.00
C GLY A 200 16.90 -19.69 -31.62
N GLU A 201 17.67 -19.02 -30.77
CA GLU A 201 18.61 -17.98 -31.19
C GLU A 201 20.06 -18.43 -30.97
N ALA A 202 20.92 -18.08 -31.93
CA ALA A 202 22.36 -18.25 -31.80
C ALA A 202 22.95 -16.99 -31.15
N TRP A 203 23.86 -17.18 -30.20
CA TRP A 203 24.60 -16.08 -29.57
C TRP A 203 26.07 -16.12 -29.98
N SER A 204 26.63 -14.93 -30.23
CA SER A 204 28.06 -14.69 -30.39
C SER A 204 28.56 -13.71 -29.31
N GLU A 205 29.87 -13.47 -29.24
CA GLU A 205 30.44 -12.44 -28.35
C GLU A 205 29.91 -11.03 -28.65
N ASP A 206 29.44 -10.77 -29.88
CA ASP A 206 28.91 -9.47 -30.32
C ASP A 206 27.37 -9.38 -30.18
N GLY A 207 26.71 -10.38 -29.56
CA GLY A 207 25.26 -10.47 -29.40
C GLY A 207 24.58 -11.52 -30.30
N PRO A 208 23.26 -11.40 -30.55
CA PRO A 208 22.51 -12.35 -31.37
C PRO A 208 23.09 -12.49 -32.77
N ALA A 209 23.34 -13.74 -33.19
CA ALA A 209 24.06 -14.09 -34.42
C ALA A 209 23.17 -14.69 -35.53
N GLY A 210 21.91 -15.02 -35.20
CA GLY A 210 20.90 -15.49 -36.15
C GLY A 210 19.99 -16.58 -35.59
N GLY A 211 19.02 -17.02 -36.38
CA GLY A 211 18.18 -18.18 -36.05
C GLY A 211 19.01 -19.44 -35.93
N PHE A 212 18.65 -20.30 -34.98
CA PHE A 212 19.45 -21.45 -34.61
C PHE A 212 18.62 -22.73 -34.65
N VAL A 213 19.18 -23.78 -35.24
CA VAL A 213 18.60 -25.12 -35.31
C VAL A 213 19.59 -26.09 -34.69
N VAL A 214 19.09 -26.97 -33.82
CA VAL A 214 19.88 -27.91 -33.04
C VAL A 214 19.27 -29.30 -33.19
N ASP A 215 20.11 -30.31 -33.40
CA ASP A 215 19.68 -31.70 -33.23
C ASP A 215 19.51 -31.99 -31.73
N ALA A 216 18.28 -32.26 -31.30
CA ALA A 216 17.96 -32.51 -29.89
C ALA A 216 18.35 -33.94 -29.43
N LEU A 217 18.87 -34.79 -30.32
CA LEU A 217 19.51 -36.06 -30.00
C LEU A 217 21.02 -35.89 -29.77
N ASP A 218 21.66 -34.93 -30.45
CA ASP A 218 23.04 -34.50 -30.20
C ASP A 218 23.16 -32.97 -30.28
N ALA A 219 23.10 -32.29 -29.12
CA ALA A 219 23.12 -30.83 -29.04
C ALA A 219 24.42 -30.19 -29.57
N ALA A 220 25.46 -30.98 -29.89
CA ALA A 220 26.65 -30.48 -30.59
C ALA A 220 26.41 -30.25 -32.09
N GLU A 221 25.46 -30.96 -32.70
CA GLU A 221 25.06 -30.77 -34.09
C GLU A 221 24.08 -29.62 -34.21
N SER A 222 24.52 -28.51 -34.81
CA SER A 222 23.71 -27.30 -34.95
C SER A 222 24.01 -26.54 -36.24
N ALA A 223 23.05 -25.72 -36.65
CA ALA A 223 23.15 -24.85 -37.82
C ALA A 223 22.57 -23.46 -37.52
N THR A 224 23.28 -22.44 -37.98
CA THR A 224 22.79 -21.04 -37.94
C THR A 224 22.18 -20.66 -39.28
N LEU A 225 20.98 -20.09 -39.24
CA LEU A 225 20.27 -19.53 -40.39
C LEU A 225 20.37 -18.00 -40.33
N PRO A 226 21.29 -17.36 -41.08
CA PRO A 226 21.58 -15.93 -40.97
C PRO A 226 20.48 -15.03 -41.54
N GLU A 227 19.52 -15.59 -42.27
CA GLU A 227 18.39 -14.88 -42.90
C GLU A 227 17.33 -14.43 -41.89
N THR A 228 17.44 -14.85 -40.62
CA THR A 228 16.53 -14.49 -39.53
C THR A 228 17.33 -14.27 -38.25
N LEU A 229 16.80 -13.47 -37.32
CA LEU A 229 17.47 -13.17 -36.05
C LEU A 229 17.21 -14.25 -34.99
N LEU A 230 16.04 -14.88 -35.04
CA LEU A 230 15.62 -15.94 -34.11
C LEU A 230 14.50 -16.78 -34.73
N LEU A 231 14.48 -18.06 -34.40
CA LEU A 231 13.41 -19.01 -34.69
C LEU A 231 12.67 -19.36 -33.40
N GLN A 232 11.34 -19.45 -33.46
CA GLN A 232 10.48 -19.75 -32.31
C GLN A 232 9.65 -21.00 -32.48
N GLY A 233 9.14 -21.28 -33.68
CA GLY A 233 8.33 -22.47 -33.96
C GLY A 233 9.12 -23.51 -34.75
N VAL A 234 8.93 -24.79 -34.44
CA VAL A 234 9.35 -25.91 -35.31
C VAL A 234 8.31 -27.03 -35.27
N ALA A 235 8.07 -27.65 -36.43
CA ALA A 235 7.19 -28.82 -36.54
C ALA A 235 7.62 -29.71 -37.72
N PHE A 236 7.32 -31.01 -37.61
CA PHE A 236 7.59 -32.00 -38.66
C PHE A 236 6.34 -32.27 -39.51
N GLY A 237 6.54 -32.43 -40.81
CA GLY A 237 5.55 -32.93 -41.74
C GLY A 237 5.51 -34.47 -41.77
N PRO A 238 4.44 -35.05 -42.36
CA PRO A 238 4.22 -36.50 -42.39
C PRO A 238 5.26 -37.27 -43.22
N ASP A 239 6.04 -36.59 -44.05
CA ASP A 239 7.08 -37.16 -44.92
C ASP A 239 8.51 -36.99 -44.37
N GLY A 240 8.65 -36.53 -43.12
CA GLY A 240 9.94 -36.27 -42.48
C GLY A 240 10.57 -34.92 -42.85
N THR A 241 9.87 -34.08 -43.62
CA THR A 241 10.26 -32.68 -43.76
C THR A 241 10.02 -31.91 -42.46
N ALA A 242 10.72 -30.78 -42.27
CA ALA A 242 10.50 -29.92 -41.10
C ALA A 242 10.24 -28.47 -41.52
N TRP A 243 9.50 -27.76 -40.68
CA TRP A 243 9.15 -26.36 -40.88
C TRP A 243 9.56 -25.57 -39.64
N ALA A 244 10.12 -24.38 -39.84
CA ALA A 244 10.42 -23.47 -38.74
C ALA A 244 9.94 -22.04 -39.05
N SER A 245 9.50 -21.34 -38.00
CA SER A 245 8.99 -19.97 -38.07
C SER A 245 9.71 -19.06 -37.08
N GLY A 246 9.76 -17.75 -37.37
CA GLY A 246 10.44 -16.79 -36.50
C GLY A 246 10.24 -15.32 -36.87
N THR A 247 11.22 -14.51 -36.48
CA THR A 247 11.14 -13.04 -36.61
C THR A 247 10.84 -12.54 -38.00
N LEU A 248 10.20 -11.37 -38.08
CA LEU A 248 9.83 -10.69 -39.33
C LEU A 248 8.94 -11.54 -40.25
N GLY A 249 8.17 -12.46 -39.67
CA GLY A 249 7.31 -13.35 -40.42
C GLY A 249 8.05 -14.49 -41.14
N HIS A 250 9.31 -14.75 -40.79
CA HIS A 250 10.13 -15.73 -41.51
C HIS A 250 9.57 -17.14 -41.36
N VAL A 251 9.50 -17.87 -42.48
CA VAL A 251 9.19 -19.30 -42.55
C VAL A 251 10.24 -19.99 -43.40
N THR A 252 10.79 -21.09 -42.91
CA THR A 252 11.80 -21.90 -43.60
C THR A 252 11.41 -23.37 -43.55
N TRP A 253 11.76 -24.09 -44.60
CA TRP A 253 11.44 -25.51 -44.78
C TRP A 253 12.73 -26.32 -44.94
N ARG A 254 12.78 -27.47 -44.28
CA ARG A 254 13.85 -28.48 -44.37
C ARG A 254 13.37 -29.63 -45.24
N ASP A 255 14.08 -29.87 -46.33
CA ASP A 255 13.83 -31.02 -47.17
C ASP A 255 14.20 -32.35 -46.48
N ALA A 256 13.78 -33.48 -47.06
CA ALA A 256 14.12 -34.81 -46.55
C ALA A 256 15.63 -35.16 -46.64
N GLN A 257 16.45 -34.29 -47.26
CA GLN A 257 17.90 -34.41 -47.31
C GLN A 257 18.60 -33.53 -46.26
N GLY A 258 17.84 -32.77 -45.47
CA GLY A 258 18.32 -31.94 -44.37
C GLY A 258 18.66 -30.49 -44.73
N SER A 259 18.34 -30.03 -45.94
CA SER A 259 18.64 -28.66 -46.39
C SER A 259 17.52 -27.68 -46.05
N TRP A 260 17.87 -26.59 -45.37
CA TRP A 260 16.94 -25.49 -45.03
C TRP A 260 16.84 -24.45 -46.15
N THR A 261 15.62 -24.12 -46.56
CA THR A 261 15.33 -23.11 -47.58
C THR A 261 14.22 -22.15 -47.11
N PRO A 262 14.43 -20.83 -47.15
CA PRO A 262 13.37 -19.85 -46.87
C PRO A 262 12.18 -20.00 -47.82
N VAL A 263 10.96 -19.89 -47.29
CA VAL A 263 9.71 -20.01 -48.05
C VAL A 263 9.09 -18.63 -48.26
N PRO A 264 9.17 -18.04 -49.47
CA PRO A 264 8.57 -16.75 -49.75
C PRO A 264 7.04 -16.85 -49.80
N HIS A 265 6.36 -16.22 -48.84
CA HIS A 265 4.90 -16.15 -48.78
C HIS A 265 4.30 -14.90 -49.46
N GLY A 266 5.15 -13.98 -49.95
CA GLY A 266 4.71 -12.82 -50.74
C GLY A 266 3.88 -11.78 -50.00
N ARG A 267 3.85 -11.83 -48.66
CA ARG A 267 3.18 -10.85 -47.78
C ARG A 267 4.22 -10.08 -46.98
N GLN A 268 3.97 -8.80 -46.75
CA GLN A 268 4.71 -8.03 -45.75
C GLN A 268 3.86 -8.06 -44.48
N LEU A 269 4.34 -8.73 -43.45
CA LEU A 269 3.66 -8.78 -42.16
C LEU A 269 4.25 -7.69 -41.27
N ASP A 270 3.36 -6.92 -40.64
CA ASP A 270 3.75 -5.88 -39.68
C ASP A 270 3.67 -6.45 -38.26
N VAL A 271 4.52 -7.46 -37.99
CA VAL A 271 4.58 -8.20 -36.73
C VAL A 271 6.04 -8.47 -36.35
N GLU A 272 6.31 -8.59 -35.06
CA GLU A 272 7.65 -8.93 -34.57
C GLU A 272 8.06 -10.36 -34.98
N SER A 273 7.16 -11.35 -34.86
CA SER A 273 7.50 -12.76 -35.13
C SER A 273 6.29 -13.68 -35.35
N LEU A 274 6.54 -14.79 -36.06
CA LEU A 274 5.69 -15.98 -36.06
C LEU A 274 6.17 -16.96 -34.98
N HIS A 275 5.48 -16.96 -33.85
CA HIS A 275 5.86 -17.66 -32.62
C HIS A 275 5.74 -19.18 -32.70
N ALA A 276 4.74 -19.71 -33.42
CA ALA A 276 4.52 -21.16 -33.50
C ALA A 276 4.17 -21.63 -34.91
N VAL A 277 4.42 -22.91 -35.17
CA VAL A 277 4.07 -23.59 -36.42
C VAL A 277 3.58 -25.01 -36.12
N TRP A 278 2.58 -25.46 -36.88
CA TRP A 278 2.04 -26.81 -36.85
C TRP A 278 1.84 -27.31 -38.27
N VAL A 279 2.04 -28.61 -38.49
CA VAL A 279 1.83 -29.26 -39.78
C VAL A 279 0.78 -30.35 -39.61
N SER A 280 -0.27 -30.28 -40.41
CA SER A 280 -1.36 -31.24 -40.43
C SER A 280 -0.93 -32.60 -40.99
N PRO A 281 -1.69 -33.68 -40.73
CA PRO A 281 -1.43 -34.99 -41.34
C PRO A 281 -1.47 -35.01 -42.87
N SER A 282 -2.14 -34.03 -43.50
CA SER A 282 -2.18 -33.86 -44.96
C SER A 282 -0.97 -33.12 -45.52
N GLY A 283 -0.17 -32.49 -44.67
CA GLY A 283 0.96 -31.63 -45.03
C GLY A 283 0.66 -30.14 -45.12
N GLN A 284 -0.56 -29.67 -44.81
CA GLN A 284 -0.83 -28.23 -44.66
C GLN A 284 -0.08 -27.64 -43.47
N VAL A 285 0.53 -26.47 -43.67
CA VAL A 285 1.31 -25.74 -42.66
C VAL A 285 0.49 -24.59 -42.11
N TRP A 286 0.51 -24.44 -40.79
CA TRP A 286 -0.16 -23.38 -40.05
C TRP A 286 0.85 -22.69 -39.15
N SER A 287 0.96 -21.37 -39.24
CA SER A 287 1.86 -20.60 -38.38
C SER A 287 1.15 -19.39 -37.79
N VAL A 288 1.41 -19.11 -36.52
CA VAL A 288 0.76 -18.03 -35.77
C VAL A 288 1.79 -17.14 -35.09
N GLY A 289 1.42 -15.89 -34.85
CA GLY A 289 2.30 -14.93 -34.18
C GLY A 289 1.67 -13.57 -33.98
N GLY A 290 2.51 -12.54 -33.92
CA GLY A 290 2.15 -11.15 -33.65
C GLY A 290 3.34 -10.38 -33.08
N ASN A 291 3.07 -9.38 -32.26
CA ASN A 291 4.08 -8.68 -31.46
C ASN A 291 4.33 -9.44 -30.16
N VAL A 292 5.13 -10.51 -30.26
CA VAL A 292 5.38 -11.49 -29.19
C VAL A 292 6.73 -11.31 -28.47
N LEU A 293 7.55 -10.37 -28.93
CA LEU A 293 8.84 -10.02 -28.33
C LEU A 293 8.74 -8.79 -27.43
N SER A 294 7.64 -8.03 -27.54
CA SER A 294 7.29 -6.96 -26.61
C SER A 294 6.18 -7.37 -25.64
N SER A 295 6.13 -6.69 -24.50
CA SER A 295 5.09 -6.89 -23.47
C SER A 295 3.68 -6.49 -23.91
N ARG A 296 3.52 -5.92 -25.11
CA ARG A 296 2.21 -5.52 -25.64
C ARG A 296 1.36 -6.70 -26.07
N LEU A 297 1.99 -7.79 -26.53
CA LEU A 297 1.33 -9.01 -26.99
C LEU A 297 0.10 -8.73 -27.87
N ASP A 298 0.29 -7.94 -28.93
CA ASP A 298 -0.78 -7.48 -29.84
C ASP A 298 -0.55 -7.94 -31.30
N ALA A 299 -1.45 -7.52 -32.20
CA ALA A 299 -1.33 -7.71 -33.66
C ALA A 299 -1.25 -9.18 -34.14
N GLY A 300 -2.16 -10.02 -33.64
CA GLY A 300 -2.19 -11.44 -33.95
C GLY A 300 -2.39 -11.76 -35.43
N VAL A 301 -1.66 -12.79 -35.88
CA VAL A 301 -1.67 -13.28 -37.26
C VAL A 301 -1.76 -14.81 -37.31
N VAL A 302 -2.48 -15.32 -38.31
CA VAL A 302 -2.47 -16.73 -38.72
C VAL A 302 -2.14 -16.81 -40.20
N LEU A 303 -1.09 -17.55 -40.53
CA LEU A 303 -0.73 -17.96 -41.89
C LEU A 303 -1.04 -19.45 -42.07
N HIS A 304 -1.64 -19.80 -43.20
CA HIS A 304 -1.88 -21.20 -43.54
C HIS A 304 -1.76 -21.44 -45.06
N GLY A 305 -1.31 -22.63 -45.46
CA GLY A 305 -1.33 -23.06 -46.85
C GLY A 305 -0.57 -24.36 -47.14
N ALA A 306 -0.66 -24.82 -48.39
CA ALA A 306 -0.21 -26.16 -48.80
C ALA A 306 1.18 -26.24 -49.51
N ASP A 307 1.89 -25.11 -49.68
CA ASP A 307 3.20 -24.88 -50.36
C ASP A 307 3.38 -25.43 -51.82
N PRO A 308 4.05 -24.74 -52.77
CA PRO A 308 4.59 -23.38 -52.82
C PRO A 308 3.86 -22.45 -53.79
N ARG A 309 3.75 -21.18 -53.36
CA ARG A 309 2.97 -20.03 -53.90
C ARG A 309 1.64 -19.78 -53.19
N LEU A 310 1.68 -19.77 -51.85
CA LEU A 310 0.60 -19.51 -50.91
C LEU A 310 -0.43 -18.45 -51.41
N ASP A 311 -1.55 -18.92 -51.97
CA ASP A 311 -2.75 -18.10 -52.21
C ASP A 311 -3.60 -18.10 -50.93
N ALA A 312 -3.64 -16.97 -50.25
CA ALA A 312 -4.42 -16.77 -49.02
C ALA A 312 -5.92 -16.66 -49.32
N ALA A 313 -6.74 -17.47 -48.66
CA ALA A 313 -8.18 -17.23 -48.56
C ALA A 313 -8.46 -16.25 -47.41
N PRO A 314 -9.14 -15.11 -47.64
CA PRO A 314 -9.56 -14.23 -46.56
C PRO A 314 -10.81 -14.82 -45.89
N ALA A 315 -10.67 -15.35 -44.68
CA ALA A 315 -11.79 -15.53 -43.76
C ALA A 315 -11.84 -14.31 -42.83
N THR A 316 -12.84 -13.46 -43.01
CA THR A 316 -13.16 -12.35 -42.10
C THR A 316 -13.80 -12.93 -40.84
N LEU A 317 -13.18 -12.68 -39.69
CA LEU A 317 -13.80 -12.93 -38.39
C LEU A 317 -14.95 -11.96 -38.14
N PRO A 318 -15.94 -12.34 -37.31
CA PRO A 318 -16.78 -11.35 -36.64
C PRO A 318 -15.88 -10.46 -35.77
N PRO A 319 -16.05 -9.12 -35.82
CA PRO A 319 -15.36 -8.26 -34.87
C PRO A 319 -15.79 -8.66 -33.44
N PRO A 320 -14.88 -8.66 -32.45
CA PRO A 320 -15.32 -8.58 -31.07
C PRO A 320 -16.20 -7.34 -30.97
N VAL A 321 -17.38 -7.49 -30.39
CA VAL A 321 -18.22 -6.34 -30.02
C VAL A 321 -17.69 -5.92 -28.66
N PRO A 322 -16.84 -4.88 -28.54
CA PRO A 322 -16.59 -4.29 -27.25
C PRO A 322 -17.94 -3.77 -26.78
N THR A 323 -18.41 -4.30 -25.66
CA THR A 323 -19.53 -3.70 -24.95
C THR A 323 -18.96 -2.45 -24.30
N PRO A 324 -19.31 -1.22 -24.73
CA PRO A 324 -18.88 -0.05 -23.99
C PRO A 324 -19.41 -0.19 -22.56
N PRO A 325 -18.62 0.17 -21.53
CA PRO A 325 -19.09 0.10 -20.15
C PRO A 325 -20.37 0.93 -20.02
N ASP A 326 -21.34 0.39 -19.29
CA ASP A 326 -22.56 1.13 -18.95
C ASP A 326 -22.15 2.42 -18.22
N MET A 327 -22.30 3.56 -18.89
CA MET A 327 -22.03 4.88 -18.31
C MET A 327 -23.16 5.34 -17.35
N GLU A 328 -24.02 4.43 -16.92
CA GLU A 328 -25.13 4.69 -16.01
C GLU A 328 -24.72 4.43 -14.56
N CYS A 329 -25.12 5.31 -13.65
CA CYS A 329 -24.84 5.11 -12.23
C CYS A 329 -25.63 3.90 -11.70
N PRO A 330 -25.00 2.96 -10.98
CA PRO A 330 -25.72 1.82 -10.42
C PRO A 330 -26.82 2.27 -9.43
N PRO A 331 -28.03 1.66 -9.46
CA PRO A 331 -29.15 2.06 -8.60
C PRO A 331 -28.82 2.07 -7.11
N GLU A 332 -28.04 1.10 -6.64
CA GLU A 332 -27.60 0.98 -5.25
C GLU A 332 -26.72 2.16 -4.81
N VAL A 333 -25.97 2.76 -5.73
CA VAL A 333 -25.13 3.94 -5.46
C VAL A 333 -26.00 5.19 -5.34
N ILE A 334 -27.05 5.31 -6.18
CA ILE A 334 -28.02 6.41 -6.09
C ILE A 334 -28.77 6.35 -4.74
N ASP A 335 -29.10 5.14 -4.29
CA ASP A 335 -29.83 4.89 -3.04
C ASP A 335 -28.95 4.97 -1.78
N ALA A 336 -27.62 4.94 -1.91
CA ALA A 336 -26.69 5.02 -0.79
C ALA A 336 -26.93 6.29 0.05
N GLY A 337 -27.12 6.11 1.36
CA GLY A 337 -27.38 7.21 2.29
C GLY A 337 -28.77 7.85 2.21
N ARG A 338 -29.70 7.36 1.36
CA ARG A 338 -31.07 7.93 1.21
C ARG A 338 -31.86 7.97 2.52
N GLY A 339 -31.61 7.05 3.44
CA GLY A 339 -32.23 7.01 4.78
C GLY A 339 -31.57 7.89 5.84
N GLY A 340 -30.42 8.51 5.52
CA GLY A 340 -29.66 9.37 6.43
C GLY A 340 -29.93 10.86 6.23
N SER A 341 -29.07 11.71 6.79
CA SER A 341 -29.09 13.15 6.50
C SER A 341 -28.55 13.46 5.09
N ILE A 342 -28.76 14.68 4.60
CA ILE A 342 -28.19 15.10 3.32
C ILE A 342 -26.65 15.09 3.34
N ALA A 343 -26.04 15.38 4.49
CA ALA A 343 -24.59 15.29 4.66
C ALA A 343 -24.10 13.85 4.55
N ARG A 344 -24.79 12.90 5.19
CA ARG A 344 -24.52 11.47 5.07
C ARG A 344 -24.63 11.01 3.61
N ARG A 345 -25.68 11.43 2.91
CA ARG A 345 -25.90 11.04 1.50
C ARG A 345 -24.73 11.48 0.61
N TRP A 346 -24.27 12.73 0.72
CA TRP A 346 -23.15 13.21 -0.09
C TRP A 346 -21.79 12.61 0.32
N ASN A 347 -21.59 12.29 1.61
CA ASN A 347 -20.40 11.56 2.03
C ASN A 347 -20.36 10.15 1.43
N GLU A 348 -21.47 9.40 1.42
CA GLU A 348 -21.54 8.09 0.76
C GLU A 348 -21.19 8.17 -0.74
N GLN A 349 -21.61 9.25 -1.43
CA GLN A 349 -21.22 9.47 -2.83
C GLN A 349 -19.71 9.67 -2.99
N THR A 350 -19.08 10.45 -2.10
CA THR A 350 -17.61 10.59 -2.09
C THR A 350 -16.91 9.28 -1.80
N LEU A 351 -17.40 8.50 -0.83
CA LEU A 351 -16.86 7.17 -0.52
C LEU A 351 -16.93 6.26 -1.76
N HIS A 352 -18.06 6.19 -2.45
CA HIS A 352 -18.17 5.46 -3.72
C HIS A 352 -17.24 6.00 -4.82
N ALA A 353 -16.98 7.30 -4.87
CA ALA A 353 -16.02 7.87 -5.83
C ALA A 353 -14.57 7.49 -5.48
N ILE A 354 -14.22 7.44 -4.19
CA ILE A 354 -12.90 6.96 -3.74
C ILE A 354 -12.68 5.50 -4.14
N ARG A 355 -13.67 4.61 -3.95
CA ARG A 355 -13.58 3.20 -4.37
C ARG A 355 -13.22 3.01 -5.84
N ARG A 356 -13.55 3.99 -6.69
CA ARG A 356 -13.30 3.94 -8.14
C ARG A 356 -12.07 4.72 -8.59
N ALA A 357 -11.54 5.59 -7.73
CA ALA A 357 -10.45 6.48 -8.09
C ALA A 357 -9.09 5.82 -7.81
N PHE A 358 -8.06 6.29 -8.49
CA PHE A 358 -6.69 5.86 -8.21
C PHE A 358 -6.34 6.02 -6.71
N PRO A 359 -5.77 5.01 -6.02
CA PRO A 359 -5.58 5.04 -4.56
C PRO A 359 -4.56 6.07 -4.07
N GLU A 360 -5.06 7.26 -3.70
CA GLU A 360 -4.27 8.35 -3.14
C GLU A 360 -4.80 8.74 -1.75
N PRO A 361 -4.39 8.05 -0.66
CA PRO A 361 -4.96 8.28 0.68
C PRO A 361 -4.87 9.74 1.13
N THR A 362 -3.82 10.45 0.71
CA THR A 362 -3.62 11.88 0.96
C THR A 362 -4.66 12.76 0.25
N VAL A 363 -4.88 12.52 -1.04
CA VAL A 363 -5.89 13.23 -1.86
C VAL A 363 -7.30 12.89 -1.37
N HIS A 364 -7.56 11.64 -1.01
CA HIS A 364 -8.85 11.19 -0.49
C HIS A 364 -9.19 11.84 0.85
N ALA A 365 -8.25 11.89 1.80
CA ALA A 365 -8.44 12.60 3.07
C ALA A 365 -8.77 14.09 2.83
N ARG A 366 -8.05 14.74 1.91
CA ARG A 366 -8.29 16.13 1.52
C ARG A 366 -9.68 16.34 0.90
N ASN A 367 -10.12 15.46 -0.02
CA ASN A 367 -11.43 15.55 -0.66
C ASN A 367 -12.58 15.36 0.34
N LEU A 368 -12.45 14.42 1.28
CA LEU A 368 -13.40 14.22 2.37
C LEU A 368 -13.47 15.44 3.29
N TYR A 369 -12.32 16.04 3.64
CA TYR A 369 -12.28 17.26 4.44
C TYR A 369 -12.93 18.44 3.72
N HIS A 370 -12.62 18.68 2.44
CA HIS A 370 -13.18 19.79 1.67
C HIS A 370 -14.69 19.65 1.48
N LEU A 371 -15.19 18.43 1.28
CA LEU A 371 -16.63 18.18 1.28
C LEU A 371 -17.24 18.56 2.63
N SER A 372 -16.59 18.16 3.73
CA SER A 372 -17.08 18.46 5.08
C SER A 372 -17.13 19.96 5.35
N VAL A 373 -16.15 20.74 4.86
CA VAL A 373 -16.16 22.21 4.89
C VAL A 373 -17.33 22.79 4.09
N ALA A 374 -17.53 22.34 2.85
CA ALA A 374 -18.62 22.81 1.99
C ALA A 374 -20.01 22.53 2.61
N LEU A 375 -20.18 21.34 3.20
CA LEU A 375 -21.40 20.96 3.90
C LEU A 375 -21.60 21.77 5.18
N HIS A 376 -20.53 22.02 5.95
CA HIS A 376 -20.58 22.87 7.14
C HIS A 376 -20.98 24.30 6.80
N ASP A 377 -20.34 24.93 5.82
CA ASP A 377 -20.62 26.32 5.43
C ASP A 377 -22.05 26.47 4.89
N ALA A 378 -22.51 25.49 4.12
CA ALA A 378 -23.91 25.41 3.68
C ALA A 378 -24.90 25.19 4.82
N PHE A 379 -24.51 24.47 5.88
CA PHE A 379 -25.33 24.25 7.06
C PHE A 379 -25.44 25.53 7.92
N VAL A 380 -24.32 26.19 8.20
CA VAL A 380 -24.26 27.39 9.07
C VAL A 380 -24.78 28.65 8.39
N ALA A 381 -24.89 28.69 7.06
CA ALA A 381 -25.61 29.74 6.34
C ALA A 381 -27.06 29.94 6.84
N TYR A 382 -27.63 28.93 7.50
CA TYR A 382 -28.97 28.94 8.09
C TYR A 382 -28.96 29.02 9.63
N SER A 383 -27.80 29.31 10.23
CA SER A 383 -27.58 29.42 11.67
C SER A 383 -27.40 30.88 12.07
N ALA A 384 -27.91 31.25 13.25
CA ALA A 384 -27.68 32.58 13.82
C ALA A 384 -26.43 32.61 14.72
N ASP A 385 -25.96 31.43 15.15
CA ASP A 385 -24.96 31.28 16.22
C ASP A 385 -23.59 30.84 15.70
N HIS A 386 -23.49 30.45 14.43
CA HIS A 386 -22.28 29.88 13.82
C HIS A 386 -21.96 30.58 12.50
N SER A 387 -20.67 30.68 12.18
CA SER A 387 -20.13 31.27 10.94
C SER A 387 -19.48 30.22 10.07
N GLY A 388 -19.45 30.48 8.76
CA GLY A 388 -18.69 29.67 7.80
C GLY A 388 -17.19 29.65 8.09
N LEU A 389 -16.51 28.60 7.66
CA LEU A 389 -15.05 28.45 7.74
C LEU A 389 -14.37 29.11 6.55
N VAL A 390 -14.93 28.95 5.35
CA VAL A 390 -14.42 29.52 4.10
C VAL A 390 -15.38 30.56 3.54
N HIS A 391 -16.68 30.25 3.52
CA HIS A 391 -17.72 31.12 2.96
C HIS A 391 -18.78 31.45 4.02
N ASP A 392 -18.87 32.71 4.41
CA ASP A 392 -19.82 33.21 5.42
C ASP A 392 -20.89 34.09 4.77
N GLU A 393 -21.94 33.45 4.25
CA GLU A 393 -23.09 34.12 3.64
C GLU A 393 -24.39 33.58 4.25
N ALA A 394 -25.24 34.48 4.78
CA ALA A 394 -26.51 34.10 5.39
C ALA A 394 -27.58 33.81 4.32
N ALA A 395 -28.29 32.69 4.49
CA ALA A 395 -29.39 32.30 3.61
C ALA A 395 -30.58 33.25 3.75
N THR A 396 -31.09 33.74 2.62
CA THR A 396 -32.27 34.61 2.53
C THR A 396 -33.59 33.83 2.55
N VAL A 397 -33.56 32.57 2.15
CA VAL A 397 -34.70 31.63 2.13
C VAL A 397 -34.43 30.53 3.14
N GLY A 398 -35.22 30.45 4.21
CA GLY A 398 -35.08 29.43 5.25
C GLY A 398 -35.86 28.14 4.98
N GLY A 399 -35.66 27.13 5.85
CA GLY A 399 -36.39 25.86 5.84
C GLY A 399 -35.49 24.65 5.50
N THR A 400 -35.96 23.45 5.86
CA THR A 400 -35.20 22.20 5.69
C THR A 400 -34.90 21.88 4.23
N ALA A 401 -35.87 22.07 3.33
CA ALA A 401 -35.69 21.86 1.90
C ALA A 401 -34.70 22.86 1.27
N ALA A 402 -34.73 24.13 1.69
CA ALA A 402 -33.78 25.14 1.25
C ALA A 402 -32.35 24.77 1.69
N ARG A 403 -32.16 24.41 2.97
CA ARG A 403 -30.86 23.97 3.49
C ARG A 403 -30.33 22.74 2.75
N ALA A 404 -31.17 21.73 2.53
CA ALA A 404 -30.79 20.54 1.77
C ALA A 404 -30.39 20.87 0.32
N SER A 405 -31.09 21.81 -0.32
CA SER A 405 -30.75 22.30 -1.67
C SER A 405 -29.39 23.00 -1.68
N THR A 406 -29.10 23.87 -0.70
CA THR A 406 -27.80 24.55 -0.59
C THR A 406 -26.67 23.56 -0.40
N MET A 407 -26.80 22.63 0.55
CA MET A 407 -25.79 21.61 0.82
C MET A 407 -25.54 20.72 -0.41
N SER A 408 -26.60 20.36 -1.14
CA SER A 408 -26.47 19.48 -2.31
C SER A 408 -25.76 20.13 -3.48
N HIS A 409 -26.04 21.41 -3.76
CA HIS A 409 -25.34 22.11 -4.84
C HIS A 409 -23.89 22.43 -4.48
N ALA A 410 -23.60 22.72 -3.20
CA ALA A 410 -22.23 22.89 -2.71
C ALA A 410 -21.40 21.61 -2.87
N ALA A 411 -21.94 20.47 -2.42
CA ALA A 411 -21.32 19.16 -2.55
C ALA A 411 -21.14 18.76 -4.03
N TYR A 412 -22.20 18.85 -4.84
CA TYR A 412 -22.16 18.52 -6.26
C TYR A 412 -21.07 19.30 -7.00
N ARG A 413 -21.03 20.63 -6.84
CA ARG A 413 -20.05 21.48 -7.52
C ARG A 413 -18.61 21.08 -7.15
N LEU A 414 -18.35 20.89 -5.85
CA LEU A 414 -17.04 20.48 -5.37
C LEU A 414 -16.64 19.10 -5.91
N LEU A 415 -17.49 18.09 -5.79
CA LEU A 415 -17.14 16.73 -6.16
C LEU A 415 -16.99 16.55 -7.67
N VAL A 416 -17.82 17.22 -8.47
CA VAL A 416 -17.61 17.26 -9.94
C VAL A 416 -16.25 17.87 -10.26
N HIS A 417 -15.84 18.94 -9.58
CA HIS A 417 -14.52 19.52 -9.77
C HIS A 417 -13.38 18.54 -9.41
N ARG A 418 -13.50 17.79 -8.31
CA ARG A 418 -12.46 16.86 -7.85
C ARG A 418 -12.28 15.62 -8.73
N TYR A 419 -13.38 15.08 -9.26
CA TYR A 419 -13.36 13.78 -9.93
C TYR A 419 -13.47 13.87 -11.46
N ALA A 420 -13.87 15.02 -12.03
CA ALA A 420 -13.90 15.16 -13.49
C ALA A 420 -12.49 15.02 -14.09
N GLY A 421 -12.35 14.14 -15.09
CA GLY A 421 -11.08 13.88 -15.75
C GLY A 421 -10.09 13.02 -14.96
N ARG A 422 -10.49 12.51 -13.79
CA ARG A 422 -9.77 11.47 -13.05
C ARG A 422 -10.16 10.09 -13.55
N GLU A 423 -9.30 9.11 -13.31
CA GLU A 423 -9.63 7.71 -13.49
C GLU A 423 -10.84 7.31 -12.61
N GLY A 424 -11.79 6.55 -13.18
CA GLY A 424 -13.09 6.27 -12.55
C GLY A 424 -14.02 7.49 -12.40
N GLY A 425 -13.59 8.66 -12.87
CA GLY A 425 -14.28 9.95 -12.71
C GLY A 425 -15.56 10.09 -13.50
N GLU A 426 -15.64 9.50 -14.69
CA GLU A 426 -16.83 9.58 -15.55
C GLU A 426 -18.07 8.97 -14.87
N VAL A 427 -17.93 7.77 -14.32
CA VAL A 427 -18.99 7.08 -13.55
C VAL A 427 -19.32 7.85 -12.27
N SER A 428 -18.32 8.35 -11.57
CA SER A 428 -18.51 9.12 -10.33
C SER A 428 -19.30 10.41 -10.59
N VAL A 429 -18.98 11.16 -11.65
CA VAL A 429 -19.71 12.36 -12.07
C VAL A 429 -21.14 12.02 -12.51
N ALA A 430 -21.34 10.91 -13.23
CA ALA A 430 -22.67 10.43 -13.57
C ALA A 430 -23.51 10.11 -12.32
N CYS A 431 -22.90 9.49 -11.30
CA CYS A 431 -23.56 9.23 -10.03
C CYS A 431 -23.90 10.51 -9.26
N PHE A 432 -23.00 11.49 -9.18
CA PHE A 432 -23.28 12.78 -8.54
C PHE A 432 -24.46 13.49 -9.21
N ARG A 433 -24.54 13.44 -10.55
CA ARG A 433 -25.67 13.97 -11.32
C ARG A 433 -26.97 13.23 -10.97
N ALA A 434 -26.95 11.90 -11.02
CA ALA A 434 -28.14 11.09 -10.75
C ALA A 434 -28.68 11.31 -9.33
N VAL A 435 -27.80 11.46 -8.34
CA VAL A 435 -28.20 11.78 -6.96
C VAL A 435 -28.79 13.19 -6.86
N LEU A 436 -28.21 14.18 -7.54
CA LEU A 436 -28.74 15.53 -7.56
C LEU A 436 -30.13 15.59 -8.23
N GLU A 437 -30.33 14.84 -9.32
CA GLU A 437 -31.62 14.69 -10.00
C GLU A 437 -32.65 13.96 -9.12
N ASP A 438 -32.26 12.89 -8.42
CA ASP A 438 -33.12 12.17 -7.48
C ASP A 438 -33.58 13.06 -6.30
N LEU A 439 -32.75 14.02 -5.90
CA LEU A 439 -33.11 15.05 -4.92
C LEU A 439 -34.05 16.14 -5.48
N GLY A 440 -34.38 16.08 -6.78
CA GLY A 440 -35.28 17.02 -7.47
C GLY A 440 -34.61 18.32 -7.90
N HIS A 441 -33.29 18.31 -8.08
CA HIS A 441 -32.51 19.48 -8.47
C HIS A 441 -32.04 19.40 -9.93
N ASP A 442 -31.77 20.55 -10.55
CA ASP A 442 -31.28 20.64 -11.92
C ASP A 442 -29.74 20.64 -11.94
N PRO A 443 -29.07 19.58 -12.43
CA PRO A 443 -27.62 19.50 -12.49
C PRO A 443 -26.99 20.46 -13.51
N ALA A 444 -27.79 21.06 -14.40
CA ALA A 444 -27.33 22.05 -15.37
C ALA A 444 -27.38 23.49 -14.83
N LEU A 445 -27.85 23.69 -13.59
CA LEU A 445 -27.86 25.01 -12.95
C LEU A 445 -26.43 25.47 -12.63
N ASP A 446 -26.04 26.64 -13.16
CA ASP A 446 -24.73 27.28 -12.91
C ASP A 446 -24.87 28.79 -12.62
N ASP A 447 -26.05 29.24 -12.17
CA ASP A 447 -26.28 30.65 -11.84
C ASP A 447 -25.79 30.97 -10.42
N LEU A 448 -24.61 31.58 -10.33
CA LEU A 448 -24.00 32.06 -9.09
C LEU A 448 -24.58 33.38 -8.57
N GLU A 449 -25.31 34.13 -9.40
CA GLU A 449 -25.75 35.49 -9.08
C GLU A 449 -27.16 35.53 -8.46
N ALA A 450 -27.97 34.50 -8.71
CA ALA A 450 -29.31 34.47 -8.16
C ALA A 450 -29.33 34.29 -6.62
N ASP A 451 -30.36 34.88 -5.99
CA ASP A 451 -30.62 34.77 -4.55
C ASP A 451 -31.53 33.56 -4.27
N THR A 452 -31.02 32.36 -4.57
CA THR A 452 -31.71 31.09 -4.33
C THR A 452 -30.86 30.15 -3.46
N PRO A 453 -31.47 29.17 -2.75
CA PRO A 453 -30.71 28.17 -2.00
C PRO A 453 -29.70 27.40 -2.85
N ALA A 454 -30.05 27.09 -4.10
CA ALA A 454 -29.18 26.37 -5.03
C ALA A 454 -27.97 27.24 -5.44
N SER A 455 -28.21 28.50 -5.82
CA SER A 455 -27.16 29.47 -6.16
C SER A 455 -26.23 29.76 -4.99
N LEU A 456 -26.75 29.86 -3.76
CA LEU A 456 -25.94 29.94 -2.54
C LEU A 456 -25.04 28.70 -2.40
N GLY A 457 -25.57 27.51 -2.66
CA GLY A 457 -24.79 26.28 -2.64
C GLY A 457 -23.67 26.29 -3.68
N LEU A 458 -23.96 26.74 -4.92
CA LEU A 458 -22.96 26.89 -5.97
C LEU A 458 -21.86 27.90 -5.58
N ARG A 459 -22.20 29.03 -4.95
CA ARG A 459 -21.23 30.00 -4.43
C ARG A 459 -20.32 29.39 -3.36
N ILE A 460 -20.90 28.66 -2.40
CA ILE A 460 -20.13 27.97 -1.34
C ILE A 460 -19.18 26.94 -1.95
N GLY A 461 -19.67 26.09 -2.85
CA GLY A 461 -18.83 25.11 -3.54
C GLY A 461 -17.68 25.77 -4.31
N GLN A 462 -17.94 26.89 -4.98
CA GLN A 462 -16.92 27.66 -5.70
C GLN A 462 -15.89 28.27 -4.74
N ALA A 463 -16.34 28.88 -3.64
CA ALA A 463 -15.46 29.48 -2.65
C ALA A 463 -14.50 28.44 -2.03
N VAL A 464 -14.99 27.23 -1.74
CA VAL A 464 -14.16 26.12 -1.24
C VAL A 464 -13.14 25.67 -2.28
N ILE A 465 -13.53 25.54 -3.56
CA ILE A 465 -12.58 25.23 -4.65
C ILE A 465 -11.48 26.29 -4.72
N ASP A 466 -11.85 27.57 -4.73
CA ASP A 466 -10.92 28.68 -4.90
C ASP A 466 -9.98 28.84 -3.69
N TYR A 467 -10.50 28.69 -2.48
CA TYR A 467 -9.72 28.77 -1.24
C TYR A 467 -8.60 27.71 -1.20
N PHE A 468 -8.92 26.47 -1.56
CA PHE A 468 -7.96 25.36 -1.52
C PHE A 468 -7.16 25.18 -2.82
N ALA A 469 -7.30 26.05 -3.81
CA ALA A 469 -6.54 25.95 -5.07
C ALA A 469 -5.02 26.16 -4.89
N SER A 470 -4.61 26.81 -3.79
CA SER A 470 -3.22 27.14 -3.46
C SER A 470 -2.77 26.60 -2.11
N ASP A 471 -3.42 25.55 -1.62
CA ASP A 471 -3.19 24.98 -0.28
C ASP A 471 -1.91 24.15 -0.15
N GLY A 472 -1.09 24.07 -1.19
CA GLY A 472 0.12 23.26 -1.24
C GLY A 472 -0.07 21.87 -1.84
N ALA A 473 -1.30 21.41 -2.12
CA ALA A 473 -1.54 20.07 -2.66
C ALA A 473 -1.11 19.92 -4.13
N ARG A 474 -0.98 21.02 -4.88
CA ARG A 474 -0.59 21.02 -6.31
C ARG A 474 -1.59 20.30 -7.23
N GLU A 475 -2.88 20.42 -6.94
CA GLU A 475 -3.97 19.82 -7.72
C GLU A 475 -3.91 20.13 -9.23
N ARG A 476 -3.52 21.37 -9.61
CA ARG A 476 -3.47 21.79 -11.03
C ARG A 476 -2.46 21.01 -11.88
N THR A 477 -1.48 20.39 -11.24
CA THR A 477 -0.42 19.60 -11.88
C THR A 477 -0.51 18.14 -11.48
N ASP A 478 -1.72 17.69 -11.12
CA ASP A 478 -2.00 16.31 -10.75
C ASP A 478 -1.21 15.82 -9.53
N TYR A 479 -1.11 16.69 -8.51
CA TYR A 479 -0.44 16.38 -7.24
C TYR A 479 1.04 15.98 -7.40
N ASP A 480 1.69 16.41 -8.48
CA ASP A 480 3.09 16.11 -8.77
C ASP A 480 4.08 16.69 -7.74
N ASP A 481 5.27 16.08 -7.65
CA ASP A 481 6.44 16.72 -7.06
C ASP A 481 7.67 16.50 -7.96
N PRO A 482 7.99 17.47 -8.84
CA PRO A 482 9.11 17.33 -9.75
C PRO A 482 10.48 17.45 -9.06
N THR A 483 10.52 17.71 -7.74
CA THR A 483 11.75 17.85 -6.97
C THR A 483 12.22 16.54 -6.34
N TYR A 484 11.33 15.55 -6.17
CA TYR A 484 11.70 14.27 -5.57
C TYR A 484 12.62 13.45 -6.48
N ARG A 485 13.63 12.82 -5.89
CA ARG A 485 14.56 11.92 -6.59
C ARG A 485 14.75 10.69 -5.72
N PHE A 486 14.63 9.51 -6.32
CA PHE A 486 14.87 8.25 -5.62
C PHE A 486 16.34 8.14 -5.22
N ALA A 487 16.58 7.71 -3.99
CA ALA A 487 17.92 7.42 -3.49
C ALA A 487 18.42 6.04 -3.93
N ASN A 488 17.52 5.07 -4.08
CA ASN A 488 17.83 3.69 -4.46
C ASN A 488 17.24 3.34 -5.85
N PRO A 489 17.88 2.43 -6.61
CA PRO A 489 17.31 1.87 -7.83
C PRO A 489 16.09 0.97 -7.52
N PRO A 490 15.18 0.72 -8.47
CA PRO A 490 14.02 -0.14 -8.24
C PRO A 490 14.38 -1.59 -7.87
N LEU A 491 13.59 -2.18 -6.97
CA LEU A 491 13.62 -3.61 -6.66
C LEU A 491 12.71 -4.37 -7.63
N TYR A 492 13.28 -5.22 -8.47
CA TYR A 492 12.53 -6.17 -9.29
C TYR A 492 11.94 -7.26 -8.40
N VAL A 493 10.63 -7.22 -8.16
CA VAL A 493 9.98 -8.09 -7.16
C VAL A 493 10.12 -9.57 -7.50
N ASP A 494 9.98 -9.89 -8.78
CA ASP A 494 10.02 -11.28 -9.28
C ASP A 494 11.45 -11.83 -9.42
N ASP A 495 12.49 -11.02 -9.23
CA ASP A 495 13.89 -11.47 -9.25
C ASP A 495 14.41 -11.74 -7.83
N PRO A 496 15.28 -12.77 -7.66
CA PRO A 496 15.93 -13.02 -6.39
C PRO A 496 17.03 -11.99 -6.13
N GLY A 497 17.19 -11.61 -4.87
CA GLY A 497 18.24 -10.69 -4.44
C GLY A 497 17.76 -9.27 -4.38
N ILE A 498 18.73 -8.36 -4.35
CA ILE A 498 18.51 -6.93 -4.21
C ILE A 498 19.73 -6.16 -4.71
N ASP A 499 19.49 -5.05 -5.37
CA ASP A 499 20.48 -4.02 -5.68
C ASP A 499 20.07 -2.75 -4.93
N VAL A 500 20.87 -2.31 -3.96
CA VAL A 500 20.50 -1.19 -3.07
C VAL A 500 21.75 -0.48 -2.56
N ASP A 501 21.76 0.85 -2.66
CA ASP A 501 22.89 1.68 -2.21
C ASP A 501 22.81 1.97 -0.70
N ASP A 502 21.62 2.34 -0.20
CA ASP A 502 21.34 2.51 1.22
C ASP A 502 20.14 1.64 1.64
N PRO A 503 20.36 0.51 2.33
CA PRO A 503 19.29 -0.38 2.78
C PRO A 503 18.41 0.22 3.89
N SER A 504 18.80 1.35 4.48
CA SER A 504 17.96 2.08 5.43
C SER A 504 16.96 3.01 4.76
N THR A 505 17.09 3.24 3.45
CA THR A 505 16.29 4.20 2.69
C THR A 505 15.33 3.47 1.74
N TRP A 506 14.18 4.07 1.46
CA TRP A 506 13.13 3.49 0.64
C TRP A 506 13.63 3.14 -0.76
N GLN A 507 13.09 2.04 -1.29
CA GLN A 507 13.38 1.53 -2.60
C GLN A 507 12.05 1.34 -3.34
N PRO A 508 11.85 1.96 -4.52
CA PRO A 508 10.66 1.74 -5.32
C PRO A 508 10.63 0.29 -5.81
N LEU A 509 9.45 -0.31 -5.96
CA LEU A 509 9.31 -1.64 -6.55
C LEU A 509 9.13 -1.53 -8.06
N ASP A 510 9.69 -2.47 -8.82
CA ASP A 510 9.37 -2.69 -10.23
C ASP A 510 8.48 -3.94 -10.34
N ILE A 511 7.25 -3.73 -10.83
CA ILE A 511 6.19 -4.74 -10.89
C ILE A 511 5.84 -5.01 -12.35
N ALA A 512 6.01 -6.27 -12.79
CA ALA A 512 5.79 -6.68 -14.17
C ALA A 512 4.34 -6.54 -14.64
N ARG A 513 3.38 -6.68 -13.72
CA ARG A 513 1.96 -6.36 -13.92
C ARG A 513 1.49 -5.61 -12.69
N ALA A 514 1.31 -4.31 -12.82
CA ALA A 514 0.83 -3.48 -11.72
C ALA A 514 -0.70 -3.35 -11.81
N VAL A 515 -1.36 -3.51 -10.68
CA VAL A 515 -2.78 -3.22 -10.51
C VAL A 515 -2.88 -2.43 -9.21
N THR A 516 -3.65 -1.35 -9.21
CA THR A 516 -3.89 -0.61 -7.98
C THR A 516 -4.61 -1.48 -6.96
N GLN A 517 -4.60 -1.02 -5.73
CA GLN A 517 -5.33 -1.65 -4.65
C GLN A 517 -6.83 -1.84 -4.94
N ASN A 518 -7.44 -0.97 -5.74
CA ASN A 518 -8.84 -1.02 -6.15
C ASN A 518 -9.08 -1.71 -7.52
N GLY A 519 -8.13 -2.49 -8.02
CA GLY A 519 -8.30 -3.30 -9.23
C GLY A 519 -8.07 -2.56 -10.56
N ILE A 520 -7.52 -1.34 -10.53
CA ILE A 520 -7.25 -0.56 -11.74
C ILE A 520 -5.90 -1.01 -12.36
N PRO A 521 -5.86 -1.46 -13.63
CA PRO A 521 -4.60 -1.82 -14.27
C PRO A 521 -3.66 -0.63 -14.47
N GLU A 522 -2.40 -0.77 -14.06
CA GLU A 522 -1.36 0.24 -14.21
C GLU A 522 -0.31 -0.20 -15.24
N PRO A 523 0.40 0.74 -15.90
CA PRO A 523 1.57 0.39 -16.68
C PRO A 523 2.60 -0.37 -15.84
N ALA A 524 3.17 -1.43 -16.43
CA ALA A 524 4.29 -2.13 -15.80
C ALA A 524 5.50 -1.20 -15.60
N GLY A 525 6.24 -1.40 -14.51
CA GLY A 525 7.48 -0.68 -14.24
C GLY A 525 7.64 -0.19 -12.79
N PRO A 526 8.57 0.75 -12.56
CA PRO A 526 8.91 1.22 -11.23
C PRO A 526 7.83 2.13 -10.63
N GLN A 527 7.55 1.90 -9.35
CA GLN A 527 6.67 2.75 -8.55
C GLN A 527 7.15 4.21 -8.49
N LEU A 528 6.17 5.12 -8.51
CA LEU A 528 6.39 6.53 -8.18
C LEU A 528 6.06 6.81 -6.72
N TYR A 529 6.74 7.77 -6.07
CA TYR A 529 6.33 8.20 -4.73
C TYR A 529 5.03 9.01 -4.84
N ILE A 530 3.94 8.48 -4.29
CA ILE A 530 2.66 9.18 -4.17
C ILE A 530 2.73 10.27 -3.08
N GLY A 531 2.49 11.52 -3.46
CA GLY A 531 2.35 12.67 -2.55
C GLY A 531 3.60 13.09 -1.75
N PRO A 532 4.82 13.08 -2.30
CA PRO A 532 6.04 13.29 -1.51
C PRO A 532 6.21 14.71 -0.96
N HIS A 533 5.38 15.67 -1.40
CA HIS A 533 5.32 17.05 -0.93
C HIS A 533 4.24 17.30 0.15
N TRP A 534 3.45 16.28 0.52
CA TRP A 534 2.19 16.47 1.26
C TRP A 534 2.34 17.14 2.63
N GLY A 535 3.52 17.06 3.25
CA GLY A 535 3.83 17.80 4.49
C GLY A 535 3.73 19.32 4.36
N GLY A 536 3.66 19.85 3.14
CA GLY A 536 3.44 21.27 2.85
C GLY A 536 1.98 21.66 2.61
N VAL A 537 1.03 20.73 2.69
CA VAL A 537 -0.39 21.03 2.52
C VAL A 537 -0.93 21.78 3.75
N THR A 538 -1.87 22.70 3.52
CA THR A 538 -2.48 23.53 4.55
C THR A 538 -3.30 22.65 5.51
N PRO A 539 -3.01 22.68 6.82
CA PRO A 539 -3.70 21.85 7.80
C PRO A 539 -5.08 22.39 8.20
N PHE A 540 -5.84 21.57 8.91
CA PHE A 540 -7.11 21.86 9.55
C PHE A 540 -6.94 22.43 10.97
N ALA A 541 -6.28 21.70 11.87
CA ALA A 541 -6.16 22.02 13.29
C ALA A 541 -4.71 22.12 13.76
N ILE A 542 -3.82 21.25 13.25
CA ILE A 542 -2.41 21.21 13.66
C ILE A 542 -1.65 22.48 13.27
N ARG A 543 -0.61 22.80 14.03
CA ARG A 543 0.21 24.01 13.84
C ARG A 543 1.68 23.71 14.05
N ARG A 544 2.53 24.49 13.39
CA ARG A 544 3.98 24.50 13.58
C ARG A 544 4.50 25.94 13.57
N PRO A 545 5.62 26.23 14.25
CA PRO A 545 6.17 27.58 14.29
C PRO A 545 6.69 28.04 12.91
N ASP A 546 7.36 27.15 12.18
CA ASP A 546 7.98 27.41 10.88
C ASP A 546 7.95 26.16 10.00
N PHE A 547 8.08 26.31 8.67
CA PHE A 547 8.01 25.19 7.72
C PHE A 547 9.10 24.14 7.91
N ASP A 548 10.32 24.57 8.28
CA ASP A 548 11.46 23.66 8.47
C ASP A 548 11.40 22.88 9.80
N VAL A 549 10.41 23.17 10.64
CA VAL A 549 10.16 22.46 11.89
C VAL A 549 9.05 21.45 11.66
N PRO A 550 9.28 20.13 11.88
CA PRO A 550 8.21 19.15 11.79
C PRO A 550 7.06 19.50 12.74
N TYR A 551 5.81 19.24 12.33
CA TYR A 551 4.64 19.47 13.19
C TYR A 551 4.79 18.74 14.53
N PHE A 552 5.31 17.52 14.47
CA PHE A 552 5.58 16.70 15.63
C PHE A 552 6.92 15.99 15.47
N ALA A 553 7.85 16.23 16.39
CA ALA A 553 9.12 15.49 16.41
C ALA A 553 8.88 14.00 16.73
N LEU A 554 9.54 13.12 15.97
CA LEU A 554 9.47 11.66 16.11
C LEU A 554 10.79 11.00 16.56
N GLY A 555 11.79 11.79 16.98
CA GLY A 555 13.08 11.25 17.37
C GLY A 555 13.91 10.76 16.18
N GLU A 556 14.81 9.80 16.41
CA GLU A 556 15.65 9.21 15.38
C GLU A 556 14.88 8.18 14.55
N ARG A 557 15.08 8.21 13.22
CA ARG A 557 14.44 7.24 12.33
C ARG A 557 14.97 5.82 12.55
N PRO A 558 14.15 4.78 12.34
CA PRO A 558 14.63 3.42 12.17
C PRO A 558 15.64 3.31 11.02
N ARG A 559 16.77 2.63 11.27
CA ARG A 559 17.84 2.39 10.28
C ARG A 559 18.24 0.92 10.32
N VAL A 560 18.91 0.44 9.27
CA VAL A 560 19.38 -0.95 9.21
C VAL A 560 20.34 -1.30 10.36
N ASP A 561 21.08 -0.30 10.84
CA ASP A 561 22.05 -0.39 11.93
C ASP A 561 21.47 -0.08 13.32
N SER A 562 20.16 0.19 13.42
CA SER A 562 19.46 0.27 14.70
C SER A 562 19.59 -1.06 15.45
N ALA A 563 19.84 -1.01 16.75
CA ALA A 563 20.12 -2.20 17.57
C ALA A 563 18.97 -3.23 17.51
N GLU A 564 17.73 -2.76 17.40
CA GLU A 564 16.50 -3.55 17.39
C GLU A 564 16.03 -3.94 15.98
N MET A 565 16.66 -3.45 14.91
CA MET A 565 16.17 -3.67 13.53
C MET A 565 16.06 -5.14 13.18
N ALA A 566 17.06 -5.95 13.58
CA ALA A 566 17.02 -7.38 13.35
C ALA A 566 15.83 -8.05 14.06
N ASP A 567 15.49 -7.61 15.27
CA ASP A 567 14.36 -8.14 16.02
C ASP A 567 13.03 -7.75 15.37
N TRP A 568 12.91 -6.52 14.84
CA TRP A 568 11.74 -6.07 14.10
C TRP A 568 11.55 -6.83 12.78
N VAL A 569 12.63 -7.09 12.06
CA VAL A 569 12.61 -7.89 10.84
C VAL A 569 12.20 -9.35 11.15
N VAL A 570 12.71 -9.91 12.24
CA VAL A 570 12.28 -11.23 12.72
C VAL A 570 10.81 -11.24 13.12
N ASP A 571 10.28 -10.17 13.70
CA ASP A 571 8.85 -10.07 14.03
C ASP A 571 7.98 -10.11 12.77
N VAL A 572 8.37 -9.40 11.70
CA VAL A 572 7.68 -9.46 10.40
C VAL A 572 7.69 -10.88 9.85
N LEU A 573 8.86 -11.53 9.80
CA LEU A 573 8.97 -12.92 9.33
C LEU A 573 8.13 -13.87 10.19
N ARG A 574 8.11 -13.68 11.52
CA ARG A 574 7.32 -14.49 12.43
C ARG A 574 5.81 -14.31 12.22
N ARG A 575 5.33 -13.08 12.04
CA ARG A 575 3.90 -12.82 11.79
C ARG A 575 3.44 -13.36 10.44
N THR A 576 4.29 -13.28 9.41
CA THR A 576 3.97 -13.92 8.12
C THR A 576 3.99 -15.45 8.21
N ALA A 577 4.88 -16.05 9.00
CA ALA A 577 4.83 -17.49 9.28
C ALA A 577 3.58 -17.92 10.06
N TRP A 578 3.02 -17.05 10.90
CA TRP A 578 1.78 -17.30 11.64
C TRP A 578 0.52 -17.28 10.79
N LEU A 579 0.62 -16.93 9.50
CA LEU A 579 -0.46 -17.07 8.51
C LEU A 579 -0.72 -18.54 8.14
N ASP A 580 0.12 -19.46 8.61
CA ASP A 580 -0.10 -20.90 8.49
C ASP A 580 -1.38 -21.30 9.22
N ILE A 581 -2.33 -21.86 8.48
CA ILE A 581 -3.54 -22.44 9.09
C ILE A 581 -3.36 -23.92 9.41
N ASP A 582 -2.37 -24.57 8.80
CA ASP A 582 -2.12 -26.00 8.95
C ASP A 582 -1.31 -26.28 10.24
N ASP A 583 -0.77 -25.25 10.92
CA ASP A 583 -0.11 -25.37 12.23
C ASP A 583 -1.08 -25.64 13.40
N GLY A 584 -2.38 -25.41 13.18
CA GLY A 584 -3.46 -25.62 14.16
C GLY A 584 -3.43 -24.67 15.35
N ALA A 585 -2.59 -23.63 15.34
CA ALA A 585 -2.52 -22.64 16.41
C ALA A 585 -3.79 -21.78 16.44
N THR A 586 -4.34 -21.59 17.63
CA THR A 586 -5.57 -20.81 17.84
C THR A 586 -5.33 -19.56 18.67
N LEU A 587 -6.15 -18.54 18.46
CA LEU A 587 -6.16 -17.29 19.22
C LEU A 587 -7.59 -16.93 19.61
N ASP A 588 -7.80 -16.51 20.86
CA ASP A 588 -9.05 -15.85 21.26
C ASP A 588 -8.99 -14.38 20.81
N ILE A 589 -9.78 -14.03 19.81
CA ILE A 589 -9.82 -12.70 19.19
C ILE A 589 -10.98 -11.84 19.70
N SER A 590 -11.70 -12.30 20.74
CA SER A 590 -12.77 -11.52 21.34
C SER A 590 -12.22 -10.27 22.04
N PRO A 591 -13.03 -9.20 22.20
CA PRO A 591 -12.60 -8.03 22.98
C PRO A 591 -12.23 -8.38 24.42
N GLY A 592 -12.67 -9.53 24.94
CA GLY A 592 -12.30 -10.06 26.25
C GLY A 592 -10.84 -10.47 26.41
N ALA A 593 -10.17 -10.80 25.30
CA ALA A 593 -8.84 -11.39 25.30
C ALA A 593 -7.84 -10.66 24.38
N TYR A 594 -8.32 -9.90 23.39
CA TYR A 594 -7.50 -9.21 22.40
C TYR A 594 -7.81 -7.70 22.35
N GLY A 595 -6.78 -6.86 22.24
CA GLY A 595 -6.91 -5.41 22.33
C GLY A 595 -6.57 -4.86 23.71
N ASN A 596 -7.07 -3.65 24.02
CA ASN A 596 -6.76 -2.88 25.22
C ASN A 596 -5.24 -2.61 25.37
N ASN A 597 -4.58 -2.25 24.26
CA ASN A 597 -3.14 -2.02 24.27
C ASN A 597 -2.79 -0.62 24.80
N PRO A 598 -1.68 -0.48 25.53
CA PRO A 598 -1.05 0.82 25.73
C PRO A 598 -0.71 1.49 24.39
N LEU A 599 -0.68 2.84 24.37
CA LEU A 599 -0.39 3.60 23.15
C LEU A 599 1.00 3.26 22.59
N GLY A 600 1.02 2.74 21.35
CA GLY A 600 2.24 2.36 20.66
C GLY A 600 2.87 1.09 21.23
N GLU A 601 2.03 0.14 21.64
CA GLU A 601 2.39 -1.20 22.08
C GLU A 601 1.31 -2.21 21.62
N ASP A 602 1.64 -3.50 21.72
CA ASP A 602 0.74 -4.65 21.49
C ASP A 602 0.69 -5.56 22.73
N SER A 603 0.75 -4.97 23.93
CA SER A 603 0.88 -5.68 25.23
C SER A 603 -0.44 -5.83 25.99
N GLY A 604 -1.57 -5.46 25.38
CA GLY A 604 -2.90 -5.49 25.98
C GLY A 604 -3.42 -6.90 26.27
N THR A 605 -4.36 -7.00 27.20
CA THR A 605 -4.97 -8.28 27.62
C THR A 605 -6.49 -8.31 27.42
N GLY A 606 -7.02 -7.42 26.58
CA GLY A 606 -8.45 -7.26 26.36
C GLY A 606 -9.20 -6.57 27.50
N HIS A 607 -10.52 -6.45 27.31
CA HIS A 607 -11.52 -5.87 28.19
C HIS A 607 -12.42 -6.98 28.74
N PRO A 608 -12.32 -7.39 30.02
CA PRO A 608 -13.00 -8.59 30.51
C PRO A 608 -14.54 -8.49 30.52
N VAL A 609 -15.11 -7.29 30.46
CA VAL A 609 -16.55 -7.03 30.58
C VAL A 609 -16.98 -5.98 29.54
N ASN A 610 -18.11 -6.20 28.89
CA ASN A 610 -18.75 -5.20 28.05
C ASN A 610 -19.43 -4.15 28.95
N PRO A 611 -19.07 -2.86 28.86
CA PRO A 611 -19.59 -1.83 29.75
C PRO A 611 -21.08 -1.50 29.52
N ALA A 612 -21.63 -1.77 28.34
CA ALA A 612 -23.03 -1.51 28.02
C ALA A 612 -23.95 -2.60 28.60
N THR A 613 -23.50 -3.86 28.63
CA THR A 613 -24.31 -4.99 29.12
C THR A 613 -23.99 -5.40 30.56
N GLY A 614 -22.77 -5.12 31.03
CA GLY A 614 -22.25 -5.59 32.32
C GLY A 614 -21.82 -7.06 32.33
N GLU A 615 -21.90 -7.74 31.19
CA GLU A 615 -21.55 -9.16 31.04
C GLU A 615 -20.15 -9.34 30.42
N PRO A 616 -19.44 -10.45 30.68
CA PRO A 616 -18.19 -10.77 30.00
C PRO A 616 -18.38 -10.92 28.48
N TYR A 617 -17.38 -10.51 27.69
CA TYR A 617 -17.37 -10.86 26.27
C TYR A 617 -17.24 -12.38 26.10
N ALA A 618 -17.98 -12.94 25.16
CA ALA A 618 -17.87 -14.35 24.83
C ALA A 618 -16.52 -14.61 24.12
N PRO A 619 -15.76 -15.63 24.54
CA PRO A 619 -14.53 -16.04 23.85
C PRO A 619 -14.79 -16.34 22.37
N GLN A 620 -13.87 -15.91 21.52
CA GLN A 620 -13.91 -16.16 20.07
C GLN A 620 -12.59 -16.78 19.63
N VAL A 621 -12.49 -18.10 19.81
CA VAL A 621 -11.28 -18.85 19.47
C VAL A 621 -11.32 -19.25 17.99
N VAL A 622 -10.39 -18.70 17.20
CA VAL A 622 -10.23 -18.98 15.76
C VAL A 622 -8.81 -19.48 15.46
N LEU A 623 -8.59 -20.03 14.27
CA LEU A 623 -7.23 -20.30 13.79
C LEU A 623 -6.47 -18.98 13.65
N ARG A 624 -5.24 -18.94 14.19
CA ARG A 624 -4.40 -17.75 14.14
C ARG A 624 -4.08 -17.34 12.70
N GLY A 625 -3.86 -18.30 11.81
CA GLY A 625 -3.62 -18.03 10.39
C GLY A 625 -4.83 -17.39 9.69
N ASP A 626 -6.04 -17.88 9.94
CA ASP A 626 -7.28 -17.28 9.41
C ASP A 626 -7.44 -15.84 9.92
N PHE A 627 -7.22 -15.61 11.23
CA PHE A 627 -7.24 -14.27 11.79
C PHE A 627 -6.21 -13.36 11.12
N GLY A 628 -4.94 -13.78 11.01
CA GLY A 628 -3.87 -12.96 10.43
C GLY A 628 -4.11 -12.58 8.96
N ARG A 629 -4.67 -13.48 8.15
CA ARG A 629 -5.02 -13.22 6.74
C ARG A 629 -6.18 -12.24 6.61
N VAL A 630 -7.27 -12.50 7.34
CA VAL A 630 -8.43 -11.59 7.39
C VAL A 630 -8.02 -10.21 7.92
N LEU A 631 -7.16 -10.18 8.93
CA LEU A 631 -6.63 -8.95 9.51
C LEU A 631 -5.87 -8.12 8.49
N ALA A 632 -4.95 -8.76 7.76
CA ALA A 632 -4.12 -8.11 6.74
C ALA A 632 -4.98 -7.56 5.60
N GLU A 633 -6.00 -8.27 5.14
CA GLU A 633 -6.85 -7.86 4.01
C GLU A 633 -7.94 -6.84 4.40
N TYR A 634 -8.57 -6.98 5.57
CA TYR A 634 -9.59 -6.03 6.04
C TYR A 634 -9.03 -4.62 6.19
N TRP A 635 -7.87 -4.52 6.82
CA TRP A 635 -7.17 -3.25 6.97
C TRP A 635 -6.18 -3.00 5.84
N ALA A 636 -6.06 -3.89 4.85
CA ALA A 636 -5.32 -3.61 3.62
C ALA A 636 -5.91 -2.36 3.00
N ASP A 637 -7.26 -2.29 3.01
CA ASP A 637 -8.12 -1.42 2.22
C ASP A 637 -8.22 -1.88 0.75
N GLY A 638 -8.58 -3.15 0.50
CA GLY A 638 -8.59 -3.84 -0.81
C GLY A 638 -9.52 -3.29 -1.93
N PRO A 639 -9.90 -4.12 -2.93
CA PRO A 639 -10.47 -3.69 -4.23
C PRO A 639 -11.65 -2.71 -4.16
N ASP A 640 -12.52 -2.88 -3.16
CA ASP A 640 -13.70 -2.05 -2.93
C ASP A 640 -13.49 -0.92 -1.90
N SER A 641 -12.25 -0.57 -1.57
CA SER A 641 -11.98 0.29 -0.42
C SER A 641 -12.06 1.78 -0.69
N GLU A 642 -12.45 2.51 0.36
CA GLU A 642 -12.43 3.96 0.43
C GLU A 642 -11.09 4.53 0.93
N THR A 643 -10.01 3.74 0.92
CA THR A 643 -8.70 4.01 1.56
C THR A 643 -8.83 4.25 3.08
N PRO A 644 -7.72 4.34 3.85
CA PRO A 644 -7.83 4.49 5.32
C PRO A 644 -8.73 5.62 5.79
N PRO A 645 -8.68 6.85 5.23
CA PRO A 645 -9.58 7.92 5.68
C PRO A 645 -11.06 7.62 5.42
N GLY A 646 -11.41 7.02 4.28
CA GLY A 646 -12.79 6.67 3.97
C GLY A 646 -13.31 5.49 4.81
N HIS A 647 -12.46 4.50 5.09
CA HIS A 647 -12.82 3.36 5.95
C HIS A 647 -13.29 3.84 7.34
N TRP A 648 -12.62 4.85 7.93
CA TRP A 648 -13.06 5.43 9.20
C TRP A 648 -14.37 6.20 9.13
N ASN A 649 -14.75 6.75 7.96
CA ASN A 649 -16.10 7.29 7.75
C ASN A 649 -17.13 6.14 7.75
N THR A 650 -16.84 5.04 7.06
CA THR A 650 -17.70 3.83 7.02
C THR A 650 -17.90 3.23 8.42
N ILE A 651 -16.85 3.16 9.24
CA ILE A 651 -16.94 2.70 10.65
C ILE A 651 -17.82 3.64 11.47
N ALA A 652 -17.57 4.95 11.40
CA ALA A 652 -18.33 5.95 12.14
C ALA A 652 -19.82 5.91 11.77
N HIS A 653 -20.11 5.84 10.48
CA HIS A 653 -21.44 5.67 9.92
C HIS A 653 -22.20 4.48 10.51
N ARG A 654 -21.60 3.28 10.45
CA ARG A 654 -22.21 2.06 11.02
C ARG A 654 -22.48 2.20 12.51
N ALA A 655 -21.54 2.79 13.25
CA ALA A 655 -21.70 2.97 14.69
C ALA A 655 -22.82 3.95 15.04
N PHE A 656 -22.95 5.08 14.33
CA PHE A 656 -23.98 6.07 14.62
C PHE A 656 -25.38 5.71 14.13
N ASP A 657 -25.48 4.65 13.31
CA ASP A 657 -26.75 4.03 12.91
C ASP A 657 -27.21 2.95 13.91
N HIS A 658 -26.39 2.64 14.92
CA HIS A 658 -26.75 1.70 15.98
C HIS A 658 -27.95 2.23 16.80
N PRO A 659 -28.96 1.40 17.11
CA PRO A 659 -30.19 1.84 17.78
C PRO A 659 -29.97 2.41 19.19
N ASP A 660 -28.91 1.98 19.88
CA ASP A 660 -28.57 2.47 21.22
C ASP A 660 -27.71 3.75 21.20
N PHE A 661 -27.38 4.28 20.02
CA PHE A 661 -26.59 5.51 19.92
C PHE A 661 -27.47 6.75 20.05
N GLU A 662 -27.11 7.64 20.99
CA GLU A 662 -27.77 8.94 21.16
C GLU A 662 -26.86 10.05 20.62
N HIS A 663 -27.34 10.84 19.66
CA HIS A 663 -26.57 11.92 19.01
C HIS A 663 -26.34 13.10 19.96
N ARG A 664 -25.39 12.96 20.90
CA ARG A 664 -24.93 13.99 21.85
C ARG A 664 -23.45 14.22 21.69
N PHE A 665 -23.06 15.46 21.40
CA PHE A 665 -21.65 15.82 21.33
C PHE A 665 -21.00 15.78 22.72
N TYR A 666 -19.82 15.15 22.79
CA TYR A 666 -18.99 14.94 23.97
C TYR A 666 -19.69 14.21 25.13
N GLY A 667 -20.73 13.43 24.84
CA GLY A 667 -21.47 12.63 25.82
C GLY A 667 -22.34 13.41 26.81
N GLU A 668 -22.07 14.70 27.02
CA GLU A 668 -22.74 15.55 28.01
C GLU A 668 -23.65 16.64 27.38
N GLY A 669 -23.53 16.87 26.07
CA GLY A 669 -24.28 17.89 25.34
C GLY A 669 -25.78 17.59 25.16
N PRO A 670 -26.56 18.57 24.66
CA PRO A 670 -27.94 18.31 24.24
C PRO A 670 -27.98 17.28 23.10
N VAL A 671 -29.07 16.50 23.02
CA VAL A 671 -29.34 15.71 21.81
C VAL A 671 -29.49 16.67 20.64
N VAL A 672 -28.71 16.44 19.59
CA VAL A 672 -28.83 17.16 18.33
C VAL A 672 -29.59 16.31 17.32
N ASP A 673 -30.18 16.96 16.32
CA ASP A 673 -30.77 16.23 15.20
C ASP A 673 -29.68 15.57 14.33
N ARG A 674 -30.09 14.58 13.53
CA ARG A 674 -29.17 13.79 12.73
C ARG A 674 -28.33 14.60 11.75
N LEU A 675 -28.89 15.66 11.15
CA LEU A 675 -28.14 16.49 10.21
C LEU A 675 -27.02 17.26 10.93
N THR A 676 -27.34 17.86 12.08
CA THR A 676 -26.34 18.54 12.92
C THR A 676 -25.23 17.58 13.35
N TRP A 677 -25.59 16.36 13.77
CA TRP A 677 -24.62 15.31 14.10
C TRP A 677 -23.69 14.98 12.94
N ASP A 678 -24.25 14.64 11.78
CA ASP A 678 -23.48 14.21 10.63
C ASP A 678 -22.54 15.32 10.13
N VAL A 679 -23.00 16.58 10.03
CA VAL A 679 -22.18 17.71 9.55
C VAL A 679 -20.95 17.93 10.43
N TRP A 680 -21.15 18.04 11.74
CA TRP A 680 -20.05 18.34 12.65
C TRP A 680 -19.14 17.14 12.89
N THR A 681 -19.68 15.93 12.87
CA THR A 681 -18.86 14.71 12.95
C THR A 681 -17.98 14.57 11.72
N LEU A 682 -18.53 14.72 10.51
CA LEU A 682 -17.76 14.66 9.28
C LEU A 682 -16.67 15.74 9.24
N LEU A 683 -16.97 16.97 9.68
CA LEU A 683 -15.97 18.03 9.76
C LEU A 683 -14.79 17.67 10.67
N LEU A 684 -15.07 17.20 11.89
CA LEU A 684 -14.00 16.86 12.85
C LEU A 684 -13.22 15.61 12.45
N LEU A 685 -13.93 14.56 12.03
CA LEU A 685 -13.31 13.30 11.61
C LEU A 685 -12.44 13.53 10.37
N ASN A 686 -13.00 14.14 9.31
CA ASN A 686 -12.26 14.33 8.07
C ASN A 686 -11.18 15.40 8.18
N GLY A 687 -11.38 16.42 9.02
CA GLY A 687 -10.32 17.37 9.35
C GLY A 687 -9.13 16.70 10.05
N ALA A 688 -9.38 15.82 11.03
CA ALA A 688 -8.32 15.05 11.69
C ALA A 688 -7.62 14.08 10.74
N LEU A 689 -8.38 13.43 9.85
CA LEU A 689 -7.80 12.55 8.83
C LEU A 689 -6.94 13.33 7.83
N HIS A 690 -7.36 14.54 7.41
CA HIS A 690 -6.56 15.43 6.58
C HIS A 690 -5.24 15.81 7.24
N ASP A 691 -5.27 16.19 8.52
CA ASP A 691 -4.05 16.48 9.29
C ASP A 691 -3.18 15.24 9.50
N ALA A 692 -3.78 14.07 9.70
CA ALA A 692 -3.07 12.80 9.81
C ALA A 692 -2.31 12.47 8.52
N ALA A 693 -2.89 12.74 7.36
CA ALA A 693 -2.21 12.61 6.07
C ALA A 693 -0.97 13.52 6.00
N ILE A 694 -1.10 14.78 6.40
CA ILE A 694 -0.01 15.78 6.37
C ILE A 694 1.16 15.31 7.22
N VAL A 695 0.94 14.96 8.49
CA VAL A 695 2.04 14.61 9.40
C VAL A 695 2.66 13.25 9.08
N ALA A 696 1.87 12.28 8.59
CA ALA A 696 2.41 10.98 8.18
C ALA A 696 3.30 11.13 6.94
N TRP A 697 2.88 11.90 5.94
CA TRP A 697 3.69 12.12 4.74
C TRP A 697 4.86 13.08 4.96
N GLU A 698 4.76 14.03 5.88
CA GLU A 698 5.92 14.79 6.36
C GLU A 698 6.99 13.85 6.92
N ALA A 699 6.61 12.93 7.83
CA ALA A 699 7.54 11.95 8.39
C ALA A 699 8.11 11.03 7.30
N LYS A 700 7.29 10.52 6.38
CA LYS A 700 7.74 9.68 5.27
C LYS A 700 8.74 10.39 4.37
N ARG A 701 8.52 11.68 4.09
CA ARG A 701 9.45 12.49 3.28
C ARG A 701 10.72 12.86 4.05
N LEU A 702 10.63 13.14 5.34
CA LEU A 702 11.79 13.51 6.16
C LEU A 702 12.74 12.32 6.36
N TYR A 703 12.18 11.14 6.59
CA TYR A 703 12.94 9.97 7.02
C TYR A 703 13.18 8.96 5.91
N GLU A 704 12.32 8.87 4.91
CA GLU A 704 12.44 8.00 3.72
C GLU A 704 12.85 6.55 4.05
N THR A 705 12.32 5.95 5.11
CA THR A 705 12.81 4.64 5.57
C THR A 705 12.41 3.48 4.64
N ALA A 706 13.27 2.47 4.61
CA ALA A 706 13.07 1.24 3.87
C ALA A 706 11.82 0.44 4.29
N ARG A 707 11.29 -0.36 3.36
CA ARG A 707 10.22 -1.34 3.60
C ARG A 707 10.81 -2.69 4.02
N PRO A 708 10.04 -3.58 4.67
CA PRO A 708 10.50 -4.92 5.01
C PRO A 708 11.02 -5.73 3.82
N SER A 709 10.48 -5.52 2.60
CA SER A 709 10.97 -6.18 1.38
C SER A 709 12.45 -5.88 1.11
N THR A 710 12.86 -4.62 1.24
CA THR A 710 14.27 -4.20 1.09
C THR A 710 15.11 -4.77 2.23
N LEU A 711 14.65 -4.61 3.48
CA LEU A 711 15.40 -5.01 4.67
C LEU A 711 15.64 -6.53 4.71
N ILE A 712 14.59 -7.33 4.54
CA ILE A 712 14.66 -8.80 4.61
C ILE A 712 15.54 -9.34 3.49
N ARG A 713 15.33 -8.90 2.24
CA ARG A 713 16.12 -9.39 1.10
C ARG A 713 17.60 -9.00 1.22
N TRP A 714 17.89 -7.77 1.67
CA TRP A 714 19.26 -7.31 1.90
C TRP A 714 19.97 -8.08 3.01
N MET A 715 19.31 -8.24 4.17
CA MET A 715 19.87 -9.03 5.27
C MET A 715 20.06 -10.50 4.86
N ALA A 716 19.12 -11.09 4.10
CA ALA A 716 19.24 -12.45 3.59
C ALA A 716 20.40 -12.60 2.59
N ALA A 717 20.60 -11.61 1.71
CA ALA A 717 21.68 -11.61 0.73
C ALA A 717 23.07 -11.54 1.40
N ASN A 718 23.18 -10.87 2.55
CA ASN A 718 24.40 -10.85 3.35
C ASN A 718 24.71 -12.20 4.04
N GLY A 719 23.71 -13.06 4.21
CA GLY A 719 23.85 -14.35 4.89
C GLY A 719 23.25 -14.34 6.30
N GLN A 720 23.87 -15.04 7.25
CA GLN A 720 23.36 -15.18 8.62
C GLN A 720 24.24 -14.46 9.65
N ARG A 721 23.66 -13.93 10.73
CA ARG A 721 24.40 -13.19 11.77
C ARG A 721 24.56 -13.91 13.12
N THR A 722 23.96 -15.08 13.29
CA THR A 722 23.83 -15.77 14.59
C THR A 722 25.13 -16.43 15.05
N ASP A 723 25.84 -17.14 14.17
CA ASP A 723 27.03 -17.91 14.57
C ASP A 723 28.21 -17.67 13.60
N PRO A 724 29.30 -17.01 14.03
CA PRO A 724 30.49 -16.79 13.20
C PRO A 724 31.25 -18.06 12.81
N ALA A 725 30.93 -19.22 13.39
CA ALA A 725 31.50 -20.50 13.00
C ALA A 725 30.72 -21.21 11.88
N LEU A 726 29.49 -20.79 11.58
CA LEU A 726 28.69 -21.34 10.49
C LEU A 726 29.01 -20.64 9.15
N PRO A 727 28.76 -21.31 8.01
CA PRO A 727 28.88 -20.69 6.69
C PRO A 727 28.02 -19.43 6.54
N ALA A 728 28.38 -18.60 5.56
CA ALA A 728 27.69 -17.35 5.21
C ALA A 728 27.47 -16.41 6.41
N TRP A 729 28.39 -16.39 7.39
CA TRP A 729 28.29 -15.44 8.48
C TRP A 729 28.57 -14.01 8.02
N HIS A 730 27.70 -13.07 8.40
CA HIS A 730 27.88 -11.64 8.20
C HIS A 730 27.21 -10.85 9.34
N PRO A 731 27.82 -9.79 9.88
CA PRO A 731 27.23 -9.01 10.97
C PRO A 731 25.87 -8.39 10.61
N ASP A 732 25.67 -8.08 9.33
CA ASP A 732 24.42 -7.51 8.80
C ASP A 732 23.48 -8.57 8.17
N GLY A 733 23.76 -9.86 8.40
CA GLY A 733 22.93 -10.97 7.94
C GLY A 733 21.61 -11.10 8.70
N LEU A 734 20.76 -12.05 8.31
CA LEU A 734 19.58 -12.43 9.08
C LEU A 734 19.96 -13.30 10.30
N PRO A 735 19.34 -13.10 11.47
CA PRO A 735 19.53 -14.03 12.58
C PRO A 735 18.83 -15.37 12.27
N LEU A 736 19.52 -16.47 12.47
CA LEU A 736 18.95 -17.82 12.44
C LEU A 736 17.97 -18.01 13.61
N VAL A 737 16.78 -18.51 13.29
CA VAL A 737 15.70 -18.83 14.22
C VAL A 737 15.13 -20.18 13.81
N ASP A 738 15.27 -21.19 14.66
CA ASP A 738 14.83 -22.56 14.37
C ASP A 738 13.37 -22.62 13.90
N GLY A 739 13.09 -23.30 12.79
CA GLY A 739 11.76 -23.39 12.20
C GLY A 739 11.23 -22.10 11.55
N LEU A 740 12.02 -21.04 11.44
CA LEU A 740 11.62 -19.77 10.81
C LEU A 740 12.67 -19.21 9.83
N ILE A 741 13.93 -19.14 10.25
CA ILE A 741 15.07 -18.62 9.47
C ILE A 741 16.22 -19.59 9.62
N GLU A 742 16.56 -20.31 8.55
CA GLU A 742 17.52 -21.39 8.59
C GLU A 742 18.57 -21.25 7.50
N LEU A 743 19.76 -21.80 7.75
CA LEU A 743 20.76 -22.00 6.70
C LEU A 743 20.39 -23.26 5.92
N VAL A 744 20.36 -23.18 4.59
CA VAL A 744 20.24 -24.36 3.75
C VAL A 744 21.53 -25.17 3.87
N THR A 745 21.45 -26.36 4.46
CA THR A 745 22.56 -27.30 4.60
C THR A 745 22.39 -28.49 3.66
N GLU A 746 23.49 -29.18 3.33
CA GLU A 746 23.46 -30.45 2.59
C GLU A 746 22.46 -31.45 3.20
N GLY A 747 22.39 -31.51 4.54
CA GLY A 747 21.45 -32.37 5.25
C GLY A 747 20.00 -31.96 5.01
N SER A 748 19.67 -30.68 5.19
CA SER A 748 18.30 -30.19 4.96
C SER A 748 17.88 -30.18 3.49
N ALA A 749 18.86 -30.15 2.57
CA ALA A 749 18.68 -30.16 1.12
C ALA A 749 18.63 -31.56 0.51
N ALA A 750 18.85 -32.61 1.31
CA ALA A 750 18.79 -33.98 0.83
C ALA A 750 17.37 -34.33 0.32
N PRO A 751 17.22 -35.27 -0.63
CA PRO A 751 15.91 -35.67 -1.13
C PRO A 751 14.96 -36.10 -0.01
N GLY A 752 13.76 -35.51 0.01
CA GLY A 752 12.73 -35.77 1.03
C GLY A 752 12.82 -34.91 2.30
N GLU A 753 13.87 -34.10 2.43
CA GLU A 753 14.04 -33.14 3.54
C GLU A 753 13.42 -31.77 3.20
N ARG A 754 13.23 -30.93 4.22
CA ARG A 754 12.47 -29.67 4.14
C ARG A 754 13.01 -28.62 3.14
N HIS A 755 14.30 -28.67 2.79
CA HIS A 755 14.94 -27.79 1.80
C HIS A 755 15.32 -28.54 0.51
N ALA A 756 14.74 -29.72 0.23
CA ALA A 756 15.10 -30.53 -0.94
C ALA A 756 14.96 -29.79 -2.29
N HIS A 757 14.00 -28.87 -2.39
CA HIS A 757 13.81 -28.00 -3.56
C HIS A 757 14.85 -26.87 -3.65
N LEU A 758 15.54 -26.55 -2.55
CA LEU A 758 16.59 -25.54 -2.47
C LEU A 758 18.00 -26.14 -2.55
N ARG A 759 18.15 -27.40 -2.98
CA ARG A 759 19.45 -28.12 -2.99
C ARG A 759 20.59 -27.48 -3.79
N ARG A 760 20.30 -26.49 -4.64
CA ARG A 760 21.31 -25.69 -5.37
C ARG A 760 21.83 -24.50 -4.56
N HIS A 761 21.13 -24.16 -3.48
CA HIS A 761 21.32 -22.96 -2.69
C HIS A 761 21.86 -23.31 -1.30
N VAL A 762 22.59 -24.44 -1.18
CA VAL A 762 23.28 -24.80 0.06
C VAL A 762 24.23 -23.67 0.46
N GLY A 763 24.10 -23.19 1.69
CA GLY A 763 24.83 -22.04 2.23
C GLY A 763 24.04 -20.73 2.19
N GLU A 764 22.86 -20.69 1.57
CA GLU A 764 21.99 -19.53 1.61
C GLU A 764 21.00 -19.57 2.78
N VAL A 765 20.43 -18.41 3.14
CA VAL A 765 19.39 -18.31 4.16
C VAL A 765 18.03 -18.58 3.56
N ALA A 766 17.29 -19.53 4.14
CA ALA A 766 15.90 -19.82 3.84
C ALA A 766 14.97 -19.32 4.96
N VAL A 767 13.76 -18.92 4.58
CA VAL A 767 12.72 -18.45 5.50
C VAL A 767 11.42 -19.23 5.29
N TRP A 768 10.72 -19.57 6.38
CA TRP A 768 9.39 -20.18 6.35
C TRP A 768 8.33 -19.08 6.27
N THR A 769 7.60 -19.00 5.17
CA THR A 769 6.64 -17.91 4.93
C THR A 769 5.59 -18.26 3.87
N TRP A 770 4.69 -17.32 3.60
CA TRP A 770 3.77 -17.38 2.47
C TRP A 770 4.54 -17.21 1.15
N PRO A 771 4.46 -18.16 0.21
CA PRO A 771 5.30 -18.13 -0.98
C PRO A 771 4.75 -17.23 -2.09
N GLY A 772 3.51 -16.72 -2.00
CA GLY A 772 2.80 -16.01 -3.06
C GLY A 772 1.41 -16.58 -3.35
N GLU A 773 0.63 -15.91 -4.20
CA GLU A 773 -0.70 -16.41 -4.58
C GLU A 773 -0.65 -17.83 -5.16
N PRO A 774 -1.68 -18.64 -4.90
CA PRO A 774 -1.83 -19.93 -5.55
C PRO A 774 -2.09 -19.75 -7.04
N SER A 775 -2.06 -20.85 -7.80
CA SER A 775 -2.40 -20.79 -9.22
C SER A 775 -3.87 -20.35 -9.43
N ASP A 776 -4.78 -20.83 -8.57
CA ASP A 776 -6.22 -20.63 -8.66
C ASP A 776 -6.77 -19.93 -7.42
N GLU A 777 -6.66 -18.61 -7.39
CA GLU A 777 -6.99 -17.74 -6.24
C GLU A 777 -8.41 -17.98 -5.72
N ALA A 778 -9.38 -18.21 -6.61
CA ALA A 778 -10.78 -18.44 -6.24
C ALA A 778 -11.03 -19.77 -5.50
N ASN A 779 -10.20 -20.79 -5.73
CA ASN A 779 -10.47 -22.17 -5.26
C ASN A 779 -9.32 -22.79 -4.46
N GLN A 780 -8.20 -22.09 -4.31
CA GLN A 780 -7.01 -22.59 -3.64
C GLN A 780 -6.48 -21.57 -2.65
N ARG A 781 -5.79 -22.08 -1.64
CA ARG A 781 -4.93 -21.29 -0.76
C ARG A 781 -3.48 -21.66 -0.95
N SER A 782 -2.57 -20.73 -0.67
CA SER A 782 -1.14 -21.04 -0.68
C SER A 782 -0.68 -21.58 0.68
N PRO A 783 -0.21 -22.84 0.74
CA PRO A 783 0.41 -23.37 1.95
C PRO A 783 1.76 -22.68 2.19
N MET A 784 2.15 -22.54 3.46
CA MET A 784 3.48 -22.01 3.82
C MET A 784 4.59 -22.91 3.27
N ARG A 785 5.72 -22.29 2.89
CA ARG A 785 6.89 -23.01 2.34
C ARG A 785 8.20 -22.37 2.79
N TRP A 786 9.26 -23.18 2.79
CA TRP A 786 10.62 -22.66 2.83
C TRP A 786 10.96 -22.03 1.47
N ILE A 787 11.37 -20.76 1.47
CA ILE A 787 11.88 -20.06 0.29
C ILE A 787 13.22 -19.42 0.62
N ARG A 788 14.00 -19.02 -0.38
CA ARG A 788 15.21 -18.23 -0.15
C ARG A 788 14.81 -16.88 0.43
N GLY A 789 15.51 -16.38 1.46
CA GLY A 789 15.21 -15.08 2.07
C GLY A 789 15.32 -13.92 1.07
N VAL A 790 16.17 -14.07 0.06
CA VAL A 790 16.34 -13.13 -1.06
C VAL A 790 15.16 -13.10 -2.04
N GLU A 791 14.22 -14.03 -1.94
CA GLU A 791 12.97 -14.08 -2.71
C GLU A 791 11.74 -13.68 -1.89
N TRP A 792 11.94 -13.34 -0.61
CA TRP A 792 10.84 -13.04 0.29
C TRP A 792 9.98 -11.88 -0.23
N LYS A 793 8.66 -12.02 -0.05
CA LYS A 793 7.69 -10.98 -0.35
C LYS A 793 6.62 -10.90 0.74
N PRO A 794 6.01 -9.74 0.98
CA PRO A 794 4.92 -9.58 1.93
C PRO A 794 3.68 -10.40 1.53
N TYR A 795 2.77 -10.62 2.48
CA TYR A 795 1.43 -11.18 2.22
C TYR A 795 0.56 -10.09 1.60
N GLN A 796 0.74 -9.91 0.29
CA GLN A 796 0.10 -8.93 -0.56
C GLN A 796 0.01 -9.52 -1.98
N PRO A 797 -0.96 -9.09 -2.79
CA PRO A 797 -1.08 -9.59 -4.16
C PRO A 797 0.16 -9.22 -4.99
N ARG A 798 0.54 -10.07 -5.95
CA ARG A 798 1.70 -9.89 -6.85
C ARG A 798 1.63 -8.58 -7.64
N THR A 799 0.42 -8.11 -7.91
CA THR A 799 0.16 -6.89 -8.67
C THR A 799 0.19 -5.61 -7.82
N PHE A 800 0.12 -5.75 -6.48
CA PHE A 800 0.18 -4.65 -5.52
C PHE A 800 0.95 -5.10 -4.25
N VAL A 801 2.28 -5.09 -4.33
CA VAL A 801 3.13 -5.75 -3.31
C VAL A 801 3.38 -4.89 -2.08
N ASN A 802 3.67 -3.61 -2.26
CA ASN A 802 3.75 -2.62 -1.18
C ASN A 802 3.25 -1.27 -1.71
N PRO A 803 2.61 -0.43 -0.89
CA PRO A 803 2.23 0.90 -1.31
C PRO A 803 3.43 1.76 -1.74
N ALA A 804 3.22 2.60 -2.75
CA ALA A 804 4.26 3.37 -3.44
C ALA A 804 4.73 4.62 -2.65
N PHE A 805 5.22 4.40 -1.43
CA PHE A 805 5.78 5.40 -0.53
C PHE A 805 6.61 4.77 0.61
N PRO A 806 7.54 5.52 1.26
CA PRO A 806 8.39 5.06 2.35
C PRO A 806 7.64 4.45 3.54
N GLY A 807 8.34 3.67 4.37
CA GLY A 807 7.78 2.96 5.53
C GLY A 807 7.33 3.89 6.65
N TYR A 808 8.25 4.69 7.19
CA TYR A 808 8.07 5.35 8.48
C TYR A 808 7.46 6.75 8.36
N VAL A 809 6.35 7.06 9.04
CA VAL A 809 5.50 6.17 9.86
C VAL A 809 4.38 5.54 9.02
N SER A 810 3.73 4.52 9.55
CA SER A 810 2.53 3.91 8.95
C SER A 810 1.40 4.94 8.86
N GLY A 811 0.92 5.17 7.62
CA GLY A 811 -0.24 6.02 7.38
C GLY A 811 -1.50 5.43 8.02
N HIS A 812 -1.72 4.13 7.89
CA HIS A 812 -2.87 3.42 8.48
C HIS A 812 -2.93 3.62 9.98
N SER A 813 -1.80 3.49 10.68
CA SER A 813 -1.70 3.71 12.13
C SER A 813 -2.02 5.15 12.51
N THR A 814 -1.53 6.12 11.72
CA THR A 814 -1.74 7.55 11.96
C THR A 814 -3.19 7.97 11.74
N PHE A 815 -3.79 7.63 10.59
CA PHE A 815 -5.21 7.88 10.30
C PHE A 815 -6.11 7.25 11.33
N SER A 816 -5.86 5.97 11.65
CA SER A 816 -6.74 5.20 12.52
C SER A 816 -6.72 5.71 13.95
N ARG A 817 -5.54 6.05 14.46
CA ARG A 817 -5.46 6.59 15.81
C ARG A 817 -6.06 7.99 15.91
N ALA A 818 -5.87 8.85 14.90
CA ALA A 818 -6.50 10.17 14.86
C ALA A 818 -8.03 10.06 14.85
N ALA A 819 -8.59 9.17 14.02
CA ALA A 819 -10.02 8.91 13.97
C ALA A 819 -10.55 8.36 15.30
N ALA A 820 -9.88 7.38 15.91
CA ALA A 820 -10.29 6.82 17.19
C ALA A 820 -10.34 7.88 18.32
N VAL A 821 -9.36 8.77 18.37
CA VAL A 821 -9.35 9.88 19.34
C VAL A 821 -10.52 10.83 19.10
N VAL A 822 -10.77 11.23 17.85
CA VAL A 822 -11.90 12.11 17.53
C VAL A 822 -13.22 11.44 17.89
N LEU A 823 -13.41 10.17 17.53
CA LEU A 823 -14.64 9.42 17.81
C LEU A 823 -14.87 9.24 19.31
N ASP A 824 -13.83 8.91 20.09
CA ASP A 824 -13.88 8.90 21.55
C ASP A 824 -14.36 10.26 22.09
N ARG A 825 -13.70 11.34 21.67
CA ARG A 825 -14.00 12.69 22.15
C ARG A 825 -15.40 13.15 21.79
N ILE A 826 -15.83 13.03 20.54
CA ILE A 826 -17.14 13.53 20.10
C ILE A 826 -18.30 12.69 20.64
N THR A 827 -18.10 11.41 20.91
CA THR A 827 -19.14 10.56 21.53
C THR A 827 -19.12 10.65 23.06
N GLY A 828 -18.01 11.15 23.64
CA GLY A 828 -17.78 11.14 25.09
C GLY A 828 -17.52 9.74 25.66
N SER A 829 -17.19 8.78 24.80
CA SER A 829 -16.99 7.37 25.18
C SER A 829 -15.95 6.70 24.28
N PRO A 830 -14.97 5.99 24.85
CA PRO A 830 -14.01 5.23 24.05
C PRO A 830 -14.65 3.97 23.43
N TRP A 831 -15.84 3.59 23.87
CA TRP A 831 -16.53 2.35 23.48
C TRP A 831 -17.41 2.55 22.25
N PHE A 832 -17.45 1.54 21.39
CA PHE A 832 -18.49 1.44 20.38
C PHE A 832 -19.89 1.44 21.02
N PRO A 833 -20.93 1.94 20.33
CA PRO A 833 -22.32 1.81 20.81
C PRO A 833 -22.68 0.34 21.08
N GLY A 834 -23.35 0.07 22.21
CA GLY A 834 -23.58 -1.31 22.67
C GLY A 834 -22.33 -2.04 23.20
N GLY A 835 -21.17 -1.37 23.24
CA GLY A 835 -19.89 -1.91 23.66
C GLY A 835 -19.24 -2.86 22.67
N LEU A 836 -19.68 -2.90 21.41
CA LEU A 836 -19.13 -3.85 20.43
C LEU A 836 -19.22 -3.33 18.99
N GLY A 837 -18.08 -3.15 18.34
CA GLY A 837 -17.96 -3.09 16.89
C GLY A 837 -17.67 -4.48 16.32
N GLU A 838 -18.22 -4.80 15.15
CA GLU A 838 -18.00 -6.09 14.50
C GLU A 838 -17.89 -5.96 12.97
N PHE A 839 -16.98 -6.74 12.38
CA PHE A 839 -16.92 -7.07 10.96
C PHE A 839 -16.90 -8.59 10.78
N VAL A 840 -17.53 -9.11 9.72
CA VAL A 840 -17.65 -10.55 9.46
C VAL A 840 -16.99 -10.90 8.12
N ALA A 841 -15.89 -11.65 8.17
CA ALA A 841 -15.27 -12.31 7.04
C ALA A 841 -15.84 -13.72 6.90
N ARG A 842 -16.58 -13.97 5.81
CA ARG A 842 -17.25 -15.25 5.58
C ARG A 842 -16.27 -16.32 5.13
N GLU A 843 -16.50 -17.55 5.58
CA GLU A 843 -15.77 -18.73 5.14
C GLU A 843 -15.71 -18.82 3.61
N ASN A 844 -14.51 -19.00 3.05
CA ASN A 844 -14.23 -19.14 1.62
C ASN A 844 -14.88 -18.07 0.74
N GLY A 845 -15.01 -16.84 1.23
CA GLY A 845 -15.69 -15.79 0.48
C GLY A 845 -15.30 -14.37 0.91
N TYR A 846 -14.10 -14.20 1.46
CA TYR A 846 -13.60 -12.88 1.84
C TYR A 846 -12.19 -12.56 1.36
N LEU A 847 -11.25 -13.52 1.39
CA LEU A 847 -9.89 -13.26 0.90
C LEU A 847 -9.91 -13.17 -0.63
N GLU A 848 -9.22 -12.17 -1.19
CA GLU A 848 -9.35 -11.77 -2.60
C GLU A 848 -8.36 -12.52 -3.51
N PHE A 849 -7.16 -12.78 -3.01
CA PHE A 849 -6.04 -13.35 -3.79
C PHE A 849 -5.65 -14.77 -3.33
N GLU A 850 -6.51 -15.39 -2.54
CA GLU A 850 -6.53 -16.83 -2.26
C GLU A 850 -7.86 -17.21 -1.58
N GLN A 851 -8.22 -18.49 -1.61
CA GLN A 851 -9.41 -19.00 -0.96
C GLN A 851 -9.26 -18.91 0.57
N GLY A 852 -10.17 -18.17 1.19
CA GLY A 852 -10.37 -18.20 2.64
C GLY A 852 -11.26 -17.06 3.15
N PRO A 853 -11.31 -16.87 4.47
CA PRO A 853 -10.71 -17.72 5.52
C PRO A 853 -11.32 -19.14 5.53
N SER A 854 -10.62 -20.11 6.14
CA SER A 854 -11.08 -21.52 6.19
C SER A 854 -12.31 -21.73 7.08
N THR A 855 -12.58 -20.78 7.97
CA THR A 855 -13.78 -20.69 8.80
C THR A 855 -14.20 -19.22 8.90
N GLU A 856 -15.47 -18.94 9.24
CA GLU A 856 -15.91 -17.56 9.46
C GLU A 856 -15.10 -16.89 10.58
N VAL A 857 -14.51 -15.73 10.28
CA VAL A 857 -13.78 -14.89 11.24
C VAL A 857 -14.60 -13.63 11.46
N ARG A 858 -14.84 -13.27 12.73
CA ARG A 858 -15.46 -11.98 13.09
C ARG A 858 -14.42 -11.12 13.76
N LEU A 859 -14.05 -10.00 13.16
CA LEU A 859 -13.21 -9.02 13.83
C LEU A 859 -14.10 -8.24 14.79
N GLN A 860 -13.75 -8.22 16.07
CA GLN A 860 -14.54 -7.56 17.11
C GLN A 860 -13.69 -6.55 17.88
N TRP A 861 -14.29 -5.41 18.23
CA TRP A 861 -13.62 -4.32 18.93
C TRP A 861 -14.51 -3.80 20.06
N GLY A 862 -13.96 -3.67 21.27
CA GLY A 862 -14.67 -3.01 22.36
C GLY A 862 -14.63 -1.49 22.20
N THR A 863 -13.45 -0.98 21.90
CA THR A 863 -13.17 0.47 21.79
C THR A 863 -12.72 0.88 20.40
N TRP A 864 -12.85 2.17 20.08
CA TRP A 864 -12.28 2.75 18.85
C TRP A 864 -10.77 2.51 18.76
N TYR A 865 -10.10 2.50 19.92
CA TYR A 865 -8.66 2.25 20.03
C TYR A 865 -8.29 0.80 19.70
N ASP A 866 -9.13 -0.18 20.04
CA ASP A 866 -8.92 -1.58 19.64
C ASP A 866 -8.93 -1.72 18.11
N ALA A 867 -9.90 -1.08 17.45
CA ALA A 867 -9.96 -1.07 15.98
C ALA A 867 -8.74 -0.36 15.38
N ALA A 868 -8.34 0.79 15.94
CA ALA A 868 -7.18 1.54 15.44
C ALA A 868 -5.84 0.84 15.65
N ASP A 869 -5.64 0.19 16.79
CA ASP A 869 -4.45 -0.61 17.05
C ASP A 869 -4.40 -1.81 16.11
N GLN A 870 -5.54 -2.46 15.90
CA GLN A 870 -5.65 -3.58 14.98
C GLN A 870 -5.33 -3.17 13.53
N ALA A 871 -5.72 -1.97 13.09
CA ALA A 871 -5.34 -1.40 11.80
C ALA A 871 -3.81 -1.26 11.66
N GLY A 872 -3.12 -0.86 12.71
CA GLY A 872 -1.65 -0.80 12.75
C GLY A 872 -1.00 -2.18 12.69
N GLN A 873 -1.45 -3.09 13.55
CA GLN A 873 -0.96 -4.47 13.63
C GLN A 873 -1.05 -5.19 12.28
N SER A 874 -2.17 -4.99 11.57
CA SER A 874 -2.43 -5.60 10.27
C SER A 874 -1.29 -5.39 9.27
N ARG A 875 -0.57 -4.26 9.35
CA ARG A 875 0.49 -3.93 8.39
C ARG A 875 1.77 -4.70 8.65
N ILE A 876 1.98 -5.16 9.88
CA ILE A 876 3.08 -6.06 10.25
C ILE A 876 2.71 -7.49 9.86
N TRP A 877 1.46 -7.91 10.08
CA TRP A 877 0.94 -9.21 9.62
C TRP A 877 0.97 -9.35 8.09
N GLY A 878 0.61 -8.29 7.36
CA GLY A 878 0.74 -8.21 5.90
C GLY A 878 2.20 -8.09 5.43
N GLY A 879 3.15 -7.85 6.34
CA GLY A 879 4.58 -7.81 6.04
C GLY A 879 5.10 -6.50 5.42
N ILE A 880 4.38 -5.39 5.55
CA ILE A 880 4.74 -4.16 4.83
C ILE A 880 5.29 -3.03 5.71
N HIS A 881 5.25 -3.21 7.03
CA HIS A 881 5.76 -2.28 8.03
C HIS A 881 6.54 -3.03 9.11
N VAL A 882 7.57 -2.39 9.65
CA VAL A 882 8.22 -2.82 10.90
C VAL A 882 7.50 -2.18 12.09
N VAL A 883 7.66 -2.75 13.28
CA VAL A 883 7.02 -2.30 14.53
C VAL A 883 7.08 -0.77 14.76
N PRO A 884 8.23 -0.07 14.65
CA PRO A 884 8.27 1.38 14.91
C PRO A 884 7.42 2.19 13.93
N ASP A 885 7.24 1.74 12.67
CA ASP A 885 6.37 2.42 11.71
C ASP A 885 4.94 2.51 12.24
N ASP A 886 4.47 1.43 12.86
CA ASP A 886 3.15 1.38 13.47
C ASP A 886 3.10 2.17 14.78
N TYR A 887 3.97 1.83 15.74
CA TYR A 887 3.88 2.39 17.09
C TYR A 887 4.03 3.91 17.11
N ASP A 888 4.95 4.47 16.34
CA ASP A 888 5.12 5.91 16.23
C ASP A 888 4.03 6.55 15.38
N GLY A 889 3.51 5.84 14.38
CA GLY A 889 2.31 6.25 13.65
C GLY A 889 1.10 6.40 14.56
N ARG A 890 0.85 5.47 15.49
CA ARG A 890 -0.20 5.60 16.49
C ARG A 890 0.05 6.81 17.40
N ARG A 891 1.27 7.01 17.90
CA ARG A 891 1.61 8.19 18.74
C ARG A 891 1.41 9.51 17.99
N LEU A 892 1.70 9.53 16.69
CA LEU A 892 1.48 10.68 15.83
C LEU A 892 -0.02 10.95 15.63
N GLY A 893 -0.80 9.92 15.29
CA GLY A 893 -2.25 10.02 15.14
C GLY A 893 -2.96 10.43 16.43
N GLN A 894 -2.48 9.98 17.60
CA GLN A 894 -2.98 10.41 18.90
C GLN A 894 -2.93 11.94 19.03
N ARG A 895 -1.78 12.55 18.75
CA ARG A 895 -1.58 14.01 18.85
C ARG A 895 -2.46 14.77 17.86
N VAL A 896 -2.56 14.30 16.62
CA VAL A 896 -3.44 14.88 15.61
C VAL A 896 -4.90 14.88 16.06
N GLY A 897 -5.38 13.74 16.56
CA GLY A 897 -6.77 13.62 17.02
C GLY A 897 -7.08 14.52 18.21
N GLU A 898 -6.12 14.74 19.10
CA GLU A 898 -6.25 15.65 20.24
C GLU A 898 -6.40 17.11 19.77
N GLU A 899 -5.52 17.57 18.87
CA GLU A 899 -5.60 18.92 18.28
C GLU A 899 -6.92 19.15 17.53
N ALA A 900 -7.36 18.17 16.74
CA ALA A 900 -8.62 18.25 16.00
C ALA A 900 -9.85 18.28 16.93
N ALA A 901 -9.85 17.47 17.98
CA ALA A 901 -10.94 17.46 18.97
C ALA A 901 -11.01 18.79 19.74
N GLU A 902 -9.87 19.34 20.14
CA GLU A 902 -9.77 20.64 20.80
C GLU A 902 -10.23 21.79 19.89
N TRP A 903 -9.83 21.77 18.62
CA TRP A 903 -10.33 22.70 17.61
C TRP A 903 -11.87 22.67 17.55
N GLY A 904 -12.46 21.46 17.55
CA GLY A 904 -13.91 21.26 17.54
C GLY A 904 -14.63 21.84 18.75
N ILE A 905 -14.12 21.57 19.96
CA ILE A 905 -14.69 22.09 21.21
C ILE A 905 -14.77 23.62 21.15
N ASN A 906 -13.68 24.25 20.70
CA ASN A 906 -13.55 25.70 20.67
C ASN A 906 -14.42 26.36 19.59
N ARG A 907 -14.50 25.76 18.40
CA ARG A 907 -15.11 26.42 17.22
C ARG A 907 -16.56 26.02 16.97
N ILE A 908 -16.95 24.79 17.32
CA ILE A 908 -18.30 24.25 17.07
C ILE A 908 -19.22 24.46 18.27
N LEU A 909 -18.74 24.20 19.50
CA LEU A 909 -19.61 24.28 20.68
C LEU A 909 -19.65 25.65 21.36
N GLY A 910 -18.82 26.61 20.94
CA GLY A 910 -18.79 27.95 21.52
C GLY A 910 -18.45 27.99 23.01
N ILE A 911 -17.84 26.93 23.55
CA ILE A 911 -17.15 26.97 24.84
C ILE A 911 -15.93 27.86 24.62
N ALA A 912 -15.82 28.93 25.41
CA ALA A 912 -14.98 30.10 25.13
C ALA A 912 -13.57 29.78 24.55
N PRO A 913 -13.09 30.58 23.59
CA PRO A 913 -11.85 30.31 22.87
C PRO A 913 -10.62 30.37 23.79
N LEU A 914 -9.68 29.44 23.60
CA LEU A 914 -8.27 29.76 23.80
C LEU A 914 -7.88 30.85 22.78
N PRO A 915 -7.31 31.99 23.21
CA PRO A 915 -6.98 33.08 22.29
C PRO A 915 -5.88 32.63 21.33
N GLY A 916 -6.20 32.55 20.03
CA GLY A 916 -5.21 32.20 19.00
C GLY A 916 -5.70 31.77 17.62
N ILE A 917 -7.01 31.75 17.33
CA ILE A 917 -7.49 31.66 15.94
C ILE A 917 -8.66 32.62 15.77
N GLY A 918 -8.46 33.63 14.92
CA GLY A 918 -9.47 34.60 14.55
C GLY A 918 -9.03 36.05 14.74
N ASP A 919 -8.02 36.50 14.00
CA ASP A 919 -7.93 37.92 13.63
C ASP A 919 -7.97 38.01 12.09
N PRO A 920 -9.05 38.57 11.50
CA PRO A 920 -9.17 38.75 10.05
C PRO A 920 -8.29 39.90 9.50
N ALA A 921 -7.26 40.34 10.23
CA ALA A 921 -6.35 41.42 9.82
C ALA A 921 -4.96 40.99 9.32
N ASN A 922 -4.66 39.70 9.13
CA ASN A 922 -3.34 39.27 8.64
C ASN A 922 -3.41 38.56 7.28
N PRO A 923 -3.13 39.25 6.15
CA PRO A 923 -3.03 38.62 4.84
C PRO A 923 -1.67 37.91 4.73
N ILE A 924 -1.72 36.60 4.53
CA ILE A 924 -0.60 35.83 3.99
C ILE A 924 -0.37 36.33 2.55
N HIS A 925 0.51 37.31 2.36
CA HIS A 925 1.30 37.57 1.15
C HIS A 925 2.21 38.78 1.39
N GLY A 926 3.50 38.54 1.57
CA GLY A 926 4.52 39.60 1.59
C GLY A 926 5.90 39.01 1.33
N GLY A 927 6.45 39.29 0.15
CA GLY A 927 7.83 38.95 -0.17
C GLY A 927 8.82 39.63 0.77
N LEU A 928 9.96 38.96 0.93
CA LEU A 928 11.16 39.46 1.61
C LEU A 928 11.50 40.90 1.19
N PRO A 929 11.92 41.73 2.14
CA PRO A 929 13.11 42.55 1.96
C PRO A 929 14.20 42.12 2.95
N ASP A 930 15.42 42.21 2.45
CA ASP A 930 16.67 41.79 3.04
C ASP A 930 16.99 42.38 4.43
N ASP A 931 17.87 41.64 5.12
CA ASP A 931 18.86 42.06 6.11
C ASP A 931 18.37 42.71 7.42
N GLU A 932 18.27 41.89 8.48
CA GLU A 932 19.00 42.11 9.75
C GLU A 932 18.98 40.81 10.60
N GLU A 933 20.16 40.36 11.05
CA GLU A 933 20.35 39.16 11.88
C GLU A 933 19.54 39.19 13.19
N PRO A 934 19.03 38.05 13.69
CA PRO A 934 18.47 37.98 15.04
C PRO A 934 19.58 37.78 16.08
N SER A 935 19.95 38.83 16.81
CA SER A 935 20.71 38.70 18.06
C SER A 935 19.78 38.60 19.27
N ASP A 936 20.03 37.61 20.14
CA ASP A 936 19.63 37.51 21.56
C ASP A 936 18.29 36.85 21.99
N ALA A 937 17.81 35.81 21.30
CA ALA A 937 16.69 34.99 21.82
C ALA A 937 17.08 33.91 22.86
N ASN A 938 18.38 33.65 23.08
CA ASN A 938 18.89 32.62 24.00
C ASN A 938 19.80 33.16 25.12
N ALA A 939 19.72 34.46 25.43
CA ALA A 939 20.52 35.04 26.50
C ALA A 939 19.97 34.63 27.88
N PRO A 940 20.80 34.13 28.83
CA PRO A 940 20.37 33.90 30.20
C PRO A 940 19.98 35.24 30.87
N PRO A 941 19.11 35.21 31.92
CA PRO A 941 18.72 36.42 32.65
C PRO A 941 19.92 37.28 33.03
N THR A 942 19.78 38.61 32.94
CA THR A 942 20.81 39.51 33.45
C THR A 942 20.82 39.40 34.97
N SER A 943 21.78 38.67 35.53
CA SER A 943 21.82 38.43 36.98
C SER A 943 23.21 38.12 37.52
N ASP A 944 23.43 38.56 38.75
CA ASP A 944 24.58 38.26 39.61
C ASP A 944 24.77 36.72 39.71
N PRO A 945 25.98 36.15 39.46
CA PRO A 945 26.18 34.70 39.45
C PRO A 945 25.73 34.05 40.77
N GLY A 946 24.74 33.16 40.67
CA GLY A 946 24.27 32.33 41.78
C GLY A 946 22.76 32.39 42.09
N VAL A 947 21.97 33.20 41.37
CA VAL A 947 20.51 33.26 41.53
C VAL A 947 19.80 33.29 40.17
N VAL A 948 18.81 32.43 39.95
CA VAL A 948 18.06 32.31 38.69
C VAL A 948 16.55 32.27 38.95
N VAL A 949 15.80 33.13 38.26
CA VAL A 949 14.33 33.15 38.31
C VAL A 949 13.74 32.15 37.32
N GLY A 950 12.70 31.45 37.74
CA GLY A 950 12.02 30.40 36.98
C GLY A 950 10.52 30.32 37.26
N THR A 951 9.86 29.35 36.64
CA THR A 951 8.43 29.03 36.81
C THR A 951 8.19 27.52 36.98
N GLY A 952 6.93 27.13 37.16
CA GLY A 952 6.47 25.74 37.21
C GLY A 952 5.83 25.30 38.54
N ARG A 953 4.70 24.57 38.44
CA ARG A 953 3.87 24.12 39.59
C ARG A 953 4.23 22.71 40.07
N THR A 954 4.76 21.85 39.18
CA THR A 954 5.13 20.45 39.45
C THR A 954 6.59 20.14 39.11
N GLY A 955 7.35 21.09 38.56
CA GLY A 955 8.77 21.01 38.24
C GLY A 955 9.37 22.42 38.10
N TRP A 956 10.69 22.57 38.22
CA TRP A 956 11.38 23.86 38.07
C TRP A 956 11.87 24.05 36.64
N GLU A 957 11.52 25.18 36.03
CA GLU A 957 12.00 25.59 34.70
C GLU A 957 12.52 27.04 34.77
N PRO A 958 13.69 27.37 34.17
CA PRO A 958 14.19 28.73 34.13
C PRO A 958 13.32 29.61 33.22
N LEU A 959 13.13 30.89 33.59
CA LEU A 959 12.51 31.86 32.69
C LEU A 959 13.55 32.41 31.72
N LEU A 960 13.25 32.35 30.43
CA LEU A 960 14.10 32.84 29.35
C LEU A 960 13.64 34.22 28.85
N GLN A 961 14.56 34.97 28.26
CA GLN A 961 14.27 36.29 27.70
C GLN A 961 13.17 36.16 26.63
N ARG A 962 12.14 37.01 26.75
CA ARG A 962 10.92 37.06 25.93
C ARG A 962 10.04 35.80 25.98
N GLN A 963 10.31 34.85 26.89
CA GLN A 963 9.45 33.69 27.07
C GLN A 963 8.03 34.12 27.47
N PRO A 964 6.97 33.47 26.96
CA PRO A 964 5.61 33.71 27.42
C PRO A 964 5.45 33.37 28.91
N LEU A 965 5.02 34.33 29.73
CA LEU A 965 4.65 34.14 31.13
C LEU A 965 3.13 34.19 31.27
N ARG A 966 2.53 33.04 31.58
CA ARG A 966 1.08 32.88 31.73
C ARG A 966 0.59 33.29 33.12
N TRP A 967 -0.61 33.88 33.16
CA TRP A 967 -1.31 34.18 34.40
C TRP A 967 -2.40 33.12 34.66
N GLU A 968 -2.57 32.65 35.89
CA GLU A 968 -3.60 31.69 36.28
C GLU A 968 -4.70 32.38 37.10
N ARG A 969 -5.95 31.93 36.99
CA ARG A 969 -7.03 32.46 37.83
C ARG A 969 -6.95 31.93 39.26
N GLY A 970 -6.89 32.83 40.23
CA GLY A 970 -6.82 32.49 41.65
C GLY A 970 -8.15 32.06 42.27
N THR A 971 -8.14 31.03 43.12
CA THR A 971 -9.33 30.53 43.84
C THR A 971 -9.96 31.53 44.82
N GLN A 972 -9.25 32.61 45.18
CA GLN A 972 -9.74 33.69 46.06
C GLN A 972 -10.01 35.02 45.30
N GLY A 973 -10.01 34.99 43.97
CA GLY A 973 -10.14 36.16 43.10
C GLY A 973 -8.81 36.84 42.77
N GLY A 974 -8.70 37.39 41.56
CA GLY A 974 -7.46 37.92 40.97
C GLY A 974 -6.74 36.92 40.06
N PHE A 975 -5.66 37.36 39.42
CA PHE A 975 -4.81 36.53 38.56
C PHE A 975 -3.40 36.43 39.13
N HIS A 976 -2.84 35.25 38.98
CA HIS A 976 -1.66 34.78 39.68
C HIS A 976 -0.58 34.36 38.69
N VAL A 977 0.68 34.44 39.09
CA VAL A 977 1.76 33.73 38.39
C VAL A 977 2.62 33.01 39.41
N TRP A 978 3.08 31.82 39.04
CA TRP A 978 4.00 31.02 39.84
C TRP A 978 5.43 31.37 39.47
N LEU A 979 6.11 32.07 40.39
CA LEU A 979 7.54 32.33 40.26
C LEU A 979 8.30 31.56 41.32
N THR A 980 9.44 31.02 40.92
CA THR A 980 10.35 30.29 41.78
C THR A 980 11.76 30.81 41.62
N LEU A 981 12.51 30.80 42.73
CA LEU A 981 13.91 31.20 42.76
C LEU A 981 14.78 29.96 42.95
N ARG A 982 15.80 29.79 42.10
CA ARG A 982 16.85 28.82 42.33
C ARG A 982 18.13 29.54 42.71
N VAL A 983 18.77 29.05 43.77
CA VAL A 983 20.03 29.60 44.30
C VAL A 983 21.08 28.52 44.21
N ASP A 984 22.28 28.88 43.77
CA ASP A 984 23.43 27.98 43.72
C ASP A 984 23.78 27.49 45.14
N HIS A 985 24.01 26.18 45.30
CA HIS A 985 24.33 25.57 46.58
C HIS A 985 25.60 26.17 47.19
N ALA A 986 26.57 26.61 46.37
CA ALA A 986 27.78 27.26 46.85
C ALA A 986 27.51 28.56 47.63
N VAL A 987 26.42 29.27 47.29
CA VAL A 987 26.00 30.49 48.01
C VAL A 987 25.38 30.14 49.35
N LEU A 988 24.59 29.06 49.41
CA LEU A 988 23.89 28.64 50.63
C LEU A 988 24.82 27.90 51.61
N ASP A 989 25.73 27.08 51.10
CA ASP A 989 26.68 26.30 51.90
C ASP A 989 27.75 27.17 52.57
N ALA A 990 27.98 28.38 52.07
CA ALA A 990 28.92 29.36 52.65
C ALA A 990 28.37 30.08 53.89
N LEU A 991 27.06 29.97 54.18
CA LEU A 991 26.38 30.66 55.27
C LEU A 991 26.29 29.77 56.52
N ASP A 992 26.40 30.36 57.71
CA ASP A 992 26.11 29.66 58.96
C ASP A 992 24.59 29.49 59.18
N ASP A 993 24.21 28.73 60.21
CA ASP A 993 22.81 28.37 60.44
C ASP A 993 21.93 29.59 60.80
N ASP A 994 22.47 30.57 61.52
CA ASP A 994 21.77 31.81 61.89
C ASP A 994 21.60 32.71 60.66
N ALA A 995 22.62 32.81 59.81
CA ALA A 995 22.58 33.57 58.58
C ALA A 995 21.62 32.95 57.56
N ARG A 996 21.57 31.62 57.43
CA ARG A 996 20.59 30.92 56.59
C ARG A 996 19.15 31.10 57.07
N ALA A 997 18.94 31.17 58.39
CA ALA A 997 17.61 31.41 58.96
C ALA A 997 17.10 32.85 58.69
N GLY A 998 18.01 33.81 58.49
CA GLY A 998 17.71 35.22 58.21
C GLY A 998 17.45 35.56 56.73
N LEU A 999 17.58 34.60 55.81
CA LEU A 999 17.43 34.85 54.38
C LEU A 999 15.99 35.22 53.99
N SER A 1000 15.86 36.21 53.11
CA SER A 1000 14.58 36.60 52.52
C SER A 1000 14.66 36.68 51.01
N THR A 1001 13.56 36.30 50.37
CA THR A 1001 13.38 36.36 48.92
C THR A 1001 12.29 37.38 48.60
N ALA A 1002 12.46 38.11 47.50
CA ALA A 1002 11.46 39.03 46.98
C ALA A 1002 11.33 38.86 45.46
N PHE A 1003 10.12 39.03 44.95
CA PHE A 1003 9.83 39.05 43.52
C PHE A 1003 9.07 40.33 43.20
N THR A 1004 9.41 40.97 42.09
CA THR A 1004 8.69 42.11 41.53
C THR A 1004 8.43 41.86 40.05
N VAL A 1005 7.24 42.26 39.60
CA VAL A 1005 6.86 42.26 38.19
C VAL A 1005 6.49 43.67 37.81
N THR A 1006 7.22 44.21 36.84
CA THR A 1006 7.08 45.60 36.39
C THR A 1006 6.68 45.61 34.92
N GLY A 1007 5.74 46.48 34.57
CA GLY A 1007 5.38 46.71 33.17
C GLY A 1007 6.48 47.45 32.42
N ASP A 1008 6.39 47.41 31.09
CA ASP A 1008 7.23 48.17 30.15
C ASP A 1008 7.22 49.70 30.40
N ASP A 1009 6.16 50.22 31.02
CA ASP A 1009 6.02 51.62 31.43
C ASP A 1009 6.60 51.94 32.83
N GLY A 1010 7.23 50.96 33.48
CA GLY A 1010 7.80 51.09 34.83
C GLY A 1010 6.77 50.96 35.96
N THR A 1011 5.50 50.64 35.65
CA THR A 1011 4.47 50.43 36.67
C THR A 1011 4.71 49.12 37.41
N LEU A 1012 4.76 49.16 38.74
CA LEU A 1012 4.79 47.94 39.56
C LEU A 1012 3.43 47.23 39.48
N LEU A 1013 3.40 46.08 38.82
CA LEU A 1013 2.19 45.29 38.60
C LEU A 1013 1.94 44.30 39.75
N ALA A 1014 3.02 43.74 40.29
CA ALA A 1014 2.95 42.86 41.46
C ALA A 1014 4.27 42.79 42.22
N SER A 1015 4.18 42.49 43.52
CA SER A 1015 5.34 42.14 44.34
C SER A 1015 4.97 41.13 45.43
N ALA A 1016 5.93 40.30 45.82
CA ALA A 1016 5.81 39.40 46.97
C ALA A 1016 7.17 39.18 47.62
N GLY A 1017 7.16 38.87 48.92
CA GLY A 1017 8.37 38.50 49.64
C GLY A 1017 8.10 37.39 50.65
N ARG A 1018 9.10 36.54 50.87
CA ARG A 1018 9.02 35.44 51.83
C ARG A 1018 10.36 35.27 52.55
N THR A 1019 10.29 35.05 53.86
CA THR A 1019 11.45 34.74 54.71
C THR A 1019 11.50 33.24 54.99
N GLY A 1020 12.65 32.62 54.77
CA GLY A 1020 12.95 31.23 55.16
C GLY A 1020 12.32 30.11 54.30
N GLY A 1021 12.97 28.94 54.34
CA GLY A 1021 12.56 27.71 53.65
C GLY A 1021 13.75 26.99 53.01
N TYR A 1022 14.65 26.40 53.80
CA TYR A 1022 15.84 25.68 53.30
C TYR A 1022 15.90 24.28 53.89
N ARG A 1023 16.36 23.31 53.11
CA ARG A 1023 16.60 21.94 53.56
C ARG A 1023 17.96 21.49 53.08
N ARG A 1024 18.51 20.50 53.78
CA ARG A 1024 19.76 19.88 53.39
C ARG A 1024 19.47 18.61 52.59
N THR A 1025 20.04 18.50 51.41
CA THR A 1025 20.01 17.29 50.57
C THR A 1025 21.39 16.66 50.47
N ALA A 1026 21.50 15.57 49.72
CA ALA A 1026 22.78 14.90 49.48
C ALA A 1026 23.77 15.80 48.70
N GLU A 1027 23.27 16.83 48.02
CA GLU A 1027 24.01 17.70 47.11
C GLU A 1027 24.33 19.08 47.73
N GLY A 1028 23.93 19.34 48.99
CA GLY A 1028 24.17 20.61 49.69
C GLY A 1028 22.93 21.18 50.38
N TRP A 1029 22.99 22.43 50.83
CA TRP A 1029 21.80 23.18 51.23
C TRP A 1029 21.06 23.70 50.00
N GLU A 1030 19.76 23.44 49.95
CA GLU A 1030 18.88 23.92 48.90
C GLU A 1030 17.72 24.74 49.48
N LEU A 1031 17.22 25.68 48.67
CA LEU A 1031 15.98 26.38 48.95
C LEU A 1031 14.80 25.40 48.76
N VAL A 1032 14.02 25.17 49.82
CA VAL A 1032 12.73 24.46 49.76
C VAL A 1032 11.75 25.38 49.04
N GLY A 1033 11.63 25.18 47.73
CA GLY A 1033 10.61 25.74 46.84
C GLY A 1033 10.00 27.05 47.33
N THR A 1034 10.64 28.17 47.03
CA THR A 1034 9.99 29.46 47.22
C THR A 1034 9.09 29.71 46.02
N PHE A 1035 7.79 29.47 46.19
CA PHE A 1035 6.79 29.92 45.26
C PHE A 1035 6.20 31.25 45.75
N ALA A 1036 6.25 32.27 44.90
CA ALA A 1036 5.48 33.48 45.10
C ALA A 1036 4.26 33.43 44.19
N ILE A 1037 3.07 33.54 44.79
CA ILE A 1037 1.82 33.72 44.07
C ILE A 1037 1.54 35.23 44.05
N LEU A 1038 1.79 35.85 42.90
CA LEU A 1038 1.63 37.29 42.73
C LEU A 1038 0.18 37.64 42.39
N ARG A 1039 -0.54 38.35 43.26
CA ARG A 1039 -1.91 38.79 42.99
C ARG A 1039 -1.89 40.13 42.25
N SER A 1040 -2.15 40.13 40.95
CA SER A 1040 -2.34 41.38 40.19
C SER A 1040 -3.76 41.94 40.40
N SER A 1041 -3.87 43.26 40.53
CA SER A 1041 -5.15 43.99 40.48
C SER A 1041 -5.54 44.41 39.06
N ALA A 1042 -4.62 44.29 38.10
CA ALA A 1042 -4.85 44.52 36.68
C ALA A 1042 -5.32 43.22 36.00
N HIS A 1043 -6.29 43.33 35.09
CA HIS A 1043 -6.78 42.19 34.31
C HIS A 1043 -5.70 41.74 33.29
N PRO A 1044 -5.27 40.45 33.23
CA PRO A 1044 -4.21 39.97 32.35
C PRO A 1044 -4.44 40.23 30.86
N SER A 1045 -5.70 40.33 30.43
CA SER A 1045 -6.03 40.73 29.06
C SER A 1045 -5.48 42.12 28.68
N ASN A 1046 -5.29 43.01 29.65
CA ASN A 1046 -4.72 44.35 29.43
C ASN A 1046 -3.18 44.32 29.39
N LEU A 1047 -2.58 43.22 29.82
CA LEU A 1047 -1.13 42.99 29.88
C LEU A 1047 -0.67 42.04 28.76
N SER A 1048 -1.57 41.25 28.16
CA SER A 1048 -1.27 40.30 27.09
C SER A 1048 -0.55 40.97 25.92
N GLY A 1049 0.56 40.38 25.48
CA GLY A 1049 1.40 40.91 24.41
C GLY A 1049 2.36 42.02 24.83
N ARG A 1050 2.37 42.43 26.12
CA ARG A 1050 3.36 43.38 26.66
C ARG A 1050 4.55 42.65 27.26
N PHE A 1051 5.72 43.27 27.19
CA PHE A 1051 6.89 42.81 27.89
C PHE A 1051 6.83 43.23 29.36
N LEU A 1052 7.14 42.29 30.25
CA LEU A 1052 7.20 42.49 31.69
C LEU A 1052 8.60 42.16 32.18
N ASP A 1053 9.14 42.98 33.07
CA ASP A 1053 10.38 42.66 33.77
C ASP A 1053 10.05 41.93 35.07
N VAL A 1054 10.54 40.70 35.18
CA VAL A 1054 10.45 39.86 36.38
C VAL A 1054 11.79 39.90 37.07
N GLU A 1055 11.85 40.56 38.22
CA GLU A 1055 13.02 40.56 39.09
C GLU A 1055 12.78 39.64 40.30
N ALA A 1056 13.75 38.79 40.59
CA ALA A 1056 13.85 38.03 41.83
C ALA A 1056 15.08 38.48 42.60
N ALA A 1057 14.93 38.72 43.90
CA ALA A 1057 15.98 39.15 44.81
C ALA A 1057 16.12 38.19 45.99
N LEU A 1058 17.36 37.89 46.38
CA LEU A 1058 17.73 37.17 47.60
C LEU A 1058 18.52 38.14 48.48
N SER A 1059 17.98 38.50 49.64
CA SER A 1059 18.66 39.34 50.63
C SER A 1059 19.30 38.48 51.72
N LEU A 1060 20.61 38.65 51.86
CA LEU A 1060 21.45 38.08 52.91
C LEU A 1060 21.37 38.93 54.19
N PRO A 1061 21.69 38.38 55.37
CA PRO A 1061 21.60 39.11 56.65
C PRO A 1061 22.54 40.32 56.78
N ASP A 1062 23.59 40.40 55.96
CA ASP A 1062 24.59 41.49 55.96
C ASP A 1062 24.21 42.65 55.00
N ASP A 1063 22.92 42.79 54.67
CA ASP A 1063 22.37 43.74 53.67
C ASP A 1063 22.86 43.53 52.22
N ASP A 1064 23.58 42.44 51.94
CA ASP A 1064 23.97 42.06 50.58
C ASP A 1064 22.79 41.38 49.85
N THR A 1065 22.40 41.89 48.68
CA THR A 1065 21.22 41.43 47.94
C THR A 1065 21.59 41.03 46.53
N ARG A 1066 21.41 39.75 46.21
CA ARG A 1066 21.61 39.21 44.86
C ARG A 1066 20.31 39.29 44.07
N ARG A 1067 20.38 39.65 42.78
CA ARG A 1067 19.21 39.85 41.92
C ARG A 1067 19.31 39.12 40.60
N SER A 1068 18.17 38.68 40.10
CA SER A 1068 18.00 38.11 38.77
C SER A 1068 16.80 38.70 38.07
N THR A 1069 17.03 39.28 36.89
CA THR A 1069 15.99 39.95 36.11
C THR A 1069 15.89 39.32 34.72
N VAL A 1070 14.65 39.03 34.31
CA VAL A 1070 14.32 38.54 32.97
C VAL A 1070 13.14 39.33 32.43
N THR A 1071 13.23 39.73 31.16
CA THR A 1071 12.08 40.33 30.47
C THR A 1071 11.30 39.20 29.81
N VAL A 1072 10.01 39.06 30.11
CA VAL A 1072 9.13 38.01 29.59
C VAL A 1072 7.97 38.62 28.83
N LEU A 1073 7.35 37.86 27.94
CA LEU A 1073 6.13 38.29 27.24
C LEU A 1073 4.92 37.88 28.07
N SER A 1074 4.11 38.83 28.55
CA SER A 1074 2.88 38.46 29.26
C SER A 1074 1.91 37.77 28.31
N ALA A 1075 1.51 36.54 28.62
CA ALA A 1075 0.49 35.81 27.89
C ALA A 1075 -0.80 35.77 28.71
N CYS A 1076 -1.96 35.97 28.05
CA CYS A 1076 -3.25 35.90 28.72
C CYS A 1076 -3.49 34.50 29.33
N CYS A 1077 -4.40 34.48 30.30
CA CYS A 1077 -4.62 33.40 31.26
C CYS A 1077 -5.35 32.16 30.72
N ASP A 1078 -5.08 31.01 31.34
CA ASP A 1078 -5.98 29.85 31.35
C ASP A 1078 -7.07 30.00 32.45
#